data_AF-D0MV17-F1
#
_entry.id   AF-D0MV17-F1
#
_cell.length_a   1.000
_cell.length_b   1.000
_cell.length_c   1.000
_cell.angle_alpha   90.00
_cell.angle_beta   90.00
_cell.angle_gamma   90.00
#
_symmetry.space_group_name_H-M   'P 1'
#
loop_
_entity.id
_entity.type
_entity.pdbx_description
1 polymer ?
#
loop_
_entity_poly.entity_id
_entity_poly.type
_entity_poly.pdbx_seq_one_letter_code
_entity_poly.pdbx_strand_id
1 'polypeptide(L)'
;MPRELRTLVAASFDVFTRTQQTSQLGAFGVARASREYREALKTCIFALEDRLDANKDSDINTEEEGEFLDLLKVSLAIWHLCELLLLRGGARGADRTLAYELALWLQEHYCSTLLEKTEAESERLRKQQKPEQDSAFWSTVQSLVLTGNGSSAWSLLASHSSYKSLFSRDSMSLTGASTKAAFQAVQNLLLTMPGRAGNSDRSLEQDGAAEWKNWNDACQYLLNTDGYIRSNTGFTTLLETMAAKEDVLKNSASTWYELMMARLFLDEPKAIAHRFEFLMANCFCAYNSNEKSMGNFDCIILAILQYDIQSALQDIIALGFSWMAAHLTDLLQRSNVIVADELLPEGDCTLRERFLLQYAMEIGASSGMWQFAVRYYEYCPKYGAIAIRSALAREPLPTDYKADRLLSYCHGKTFLLQTQNLITLQRAQDCQANRSYASALHWMLRGNHLDDVDALCDDILQECNDTNSLTPLHEAVQFMESHPKLARPQKLAWLVKYREFQLVLDDLESLRQQLKTDELQNNKEKRTALESKVRFVSVEAAKRLDWLFSSTEAPKLLRLQVLQQTERLLKESPTVFGSRHLYSLMAYLQQLDRSFDRQEFYELGSNKYLKERIESLISRNLAEAMLQEATASGCGVDPPSRHATAALVAQQPYLIADAAFTPMED
;
A
#
# COMPACT_ATOMS: atom_id res chain seq x y z
N MET A 1 -10.03 4.53 1.79
CA MET A 1 -10.04 3.70 0.57
C MET A 1 -10.72 2.36 0.84
N PRO A 2 -11.85 2.08 0.18
CA PRO A 2 -12.57 0.79 0.17
C PRO A 2 -11.71 -0.41 -0.23
N ARG A 3 -12.17 -1.62 0.11
CA ARG A 3 -11.42 -2.88 -0.16
C ARG A 3 -11.29 -3.14 -1.66
N GLU A 4 -12.34 -2.85 -2.40
CA GLU A 4 -12.48 -3.05 -3.84
C GLU A 4 -11.42 -2.22 -4.58
N LEU A 5 -11.25 -0.96 -4.18
CA LEU A 5 -10.20 -0.08 -4.70
C LEU A 5 -8.79 -0.56 -4.36
N ARG A 6 -8.56 -1.18 -3.19
CA ARG A 6 -7.24 -1.78 -2.89
C ARG A 6 -6.94 -2.95 -3.83
N THR A 7 -7.95 -3.76 -4.16
CA THR A 7 -7.83 -4.85 -5.13
C THR A 7 -7.54 -4.30 -6.53
N LEU A 8 -8.22 -3.23 -6.94
CA LEU A 8 -7.94 -2.53 -8.20
C LEU A 8 -6.50 -2.02 -8.25
N VAL A 9 -6.02 -1.37 -7.19
CA VAL A 9 -4.63 -0.87 -7.09
C VAL A 9 -3.63 -2.02 -7.23
N ALA A 10 -3.85 -3.15 -6.55
CA ALA A 10 -2.97 -4.31 -6.63
C ALA A 10 -2.93 -4.90 -8.04
N ALA A 11 -4.08 -5.18 -8.64
CA ALA A 11 -4.17 -5.72 -10.00
C ALA A 11 -3.55 -4.77 -11.04
N SER A 12 -3.82 -3.46 -10.91
CA SER A 12 -3.28 -2.43 -11.80
C SER A 12 -1.77 -2.28 -11.65
N PHE A 13 -1.23 -2.42 -10.43
CA PHE A 13 0.20 -2.36 -10.18
C PHE A 13 0.96 -3.52 -10.84
N ASP A 14 0.36 -4.72 -10.86
CA ASP A 14 0.95 -5.89 -11.54
C ASP A 14 1.00 -5.70 -13.07
N VAL A 15 -0.01 -5.05 -13.65
CA VAL A 15 0.02 -4.65 -15.07
C VAL A 15 1.08 -3.57 -15.28
N PHE A 16 1.07 -2.52 -14.46
CA PHE A 16 1.99 -1.40 -14.56
C PHE A 16 3.45 -1.86 -14.50
N THR A 17 3.86 -2.60 -13.48
CA THR A 17 5.24 -3.08 -13.33
C THR A 17 5.72 -3.92 -14.51
N ARG A 18 4.87 -4.82 -15.05
CA ARG A 18 5.19 -5.58 -16.26
C ARG A 18 5.41 -4.69 -17.47
N THR A 19 4.57 -3.66 -17.65
CA THR A 19 4.76 -2.69 -18.74
C THR A 19 6.06 -1.90 -18.57
N GLN A 20 6.49 -1.59 -17.34
CA GLN A 20 7.73 -0.86 -17.08
C GLN A 20 8.99 -1.68 -17.39
N GLN A 21 8.96 -3.00 -17.19
CA GLN A 21 10.11 -3.87 -17.47
C GLN A 21 10.40 -4.05 -18.96
N THR A 22 9.44 -3.74 -19.84
CA THR A 22 9.56 -3.93 -21.28
C THR A 22 9.86 -2.59 -21.95
N SER A 23 11.08 -2.42 -22.48
CA SER A 23 11.58 -1.15 -23.03
C SER A 23 10.81 -0.66 -24.27
N GLN A 24 10.25 -1.58 -25.07
CA GLN A 24 9.39 -1.27 -26.21
C GLN A 24 8.20 -2.24 -26.20
N LEU A 25 7.02 -1.76 -25.81
CA LEU A 25 5.79 -2.49 -26.04
C LEU A 25 5.32 -2.22 -27.47
N GLY A 26 5.23 -3.26 -28.30
CA GLY A 26 4.50 -3.17 -29.56
C GLY A 26 3.02 -2.89 -29.31
N ALA A 27 2.30 -2.44 -30.34
CA ALA A 27 0.87 -2.09 -30.27
C ALA A 27 0.01 -3.21 -29.64
N PHE A 28 0.32 -4.48 -29.93
CA PHE A 28 -0.36 -5.62 -29.31
C PHE A 28 -0.17 -5.70 -27.80
N GLY A 29 1.05 -5.41 -27.32
CA GLY A 29 1.37 -5.41 -25.89
C GLY A 29 0.62 -4.29 -25.16
N VAL A 30 0.56 -3.10 -25.76
CA VAL A 30 -0.19 -1.95 -25.21
C VAL A 30 -1.69 -2.27 -25.16
N ALA A 31 -2.26 -2.80 -26.25
CA ALA A 31 -3.67 -3.20 -26.29
C ALA A 31 -4.00 -4.29 -25.26
N ARG A 32 -3.10 -5.27 -25.06
CA ARG A 32 -3.25 -6.28 -24.01
C ARG A 32 -3.24 -5.66 -22.61
N ALA A 33 -2.28 -4.78 -22.32
CA ALA A 33 -2.21 -4.10 -21.03
C ALA A 33 -3.46 -3.25 -20.77
N SER A 34 -3.93 -2.51 -21.78
CA SER A 34 -5.20 -1.76 -21.72
C SER A 34 -6.37 -2.66 -21.35
N ARG A 35 -6.51 -3.81 -22.00
CA ARG A 35 -7.57 -4.77 -21.70
C ARG A 35 -7.47 -5.28 -20.27
N GLU A 36 -6.28 -5.61 -19.78
CA GLU A 36 -6.06 -6.06 -18.41
C GLU A 36 -6.45 -4.98 -17.38
N TYR A 37 -6.13 -3.70 -17.61
CA TYR A 37 -6.64 -2.59 -16.78
C TYR A 37 -8.16 -2.46 -16.82
N ARG A 38 -8.75 -2.57 -18.01
CA ARG A 38 -10.21 -2.51 -18.19
C ARG A 38 -10.92 -3.62 -17.44
N GLU A 39 -10.44 -4.86 -17.51
CA GLU A 39 -11.02 -5.98 -16.77
C GLU A 39 -10.85 -5.83 -15.25
N ALA A 40 -9.72 -5.27 -14.77
CA ALA A 40 -9.53 -4.96 -13.36
C ALA A 40 -10.55 -3.90 -12.89
N LEU A 41 -10.79 -2.86 -13.69
CA LEU A 41 -11.79 -1.83 -13.41
C LEU A 41 -13.21 -2.40 -13.42
N LYS A 42 -13.57 -3.24 -14.41
CA LYS A 42 -14.86 -3.95 -14.45
C LYS A 42 -15.08 -4.80 -13.21
N THR A 43 -14.07 -5.57 -12.80
CA THR A 43 -14.14 -6.39 -11.59
C THR A 43 -14.37 -5.54 -10.33
N CYS A 44 -13.74 -4.36 -10.26
CA CYS A 44 -13.97 -3.40 -9.18
C CYS A 44 -15.39 -2.84 -9.20
N ILE A 45 -15.91 -2.49 -10.38
CA ILE A 45 -17.28 -1.98 -10.56
C ILE A 45 -18.30 -3.04 -10.11
N PHE A 46 -18.20 -4.27 -10.63
CA PHE A 46 -19.12 -5.35 -10.23
C PHE A 46 -19.08 -5.64 -8.73
N ALA A 47 -17.88 -5.65 -8.12
CA ALA A 47 -17.77 -5.86 -6.67
C ALA A 47 -18.40 -4.71 -5.85
N LEU A 48 -18.36 -3.48 -6.36
CA LEU A 48 -19.02 -2.34 -5.73
C LEU A 48 -20.54 -2.38 -5.92
N GLU A 49 -21.02 -2.77 -7.10
CA GLU A 49 -22.45 -2.99 -7.39
C GLU A 49 -23.04 -4.06 -6.48
N ASP A 50 -22.42 -5.24 -6.41
CA ASP A 50 -22.87 -6.33 -5.54
C ASP A 50 -22.95 -5.89 -4.06
N ARG A 51 -21.98 -5.09 -3.61
CA ARG A 51 -21.92 -4.56 -2.24
C ARG A 51 -23.02 -3.53 -1.98
N LEU A 52 -23.26 -2.62 -2.93
CA LEU A 52 -24.35 -1.64 -2.84
C LEU A 52 -25.71 -2.33 -2.87
N ASP A 53 -25.85 -3.36 -3.71
CA ASP A 53 -27.08 -4.13 -3.79
C ASP A 53 -27.38 -4.90 -2.51
N ALA A 54 -26.35 -5.37 -1.80
CA ALA A 54 -26.48 -6.03 -0.51
C ALA A 54 -26.83 -5.08 0.66
N ASN A 55 -26.50 -3.78 0.53
CA ASN A 55 -26.61 -2.79 1.60
C ASN A 55 -27.74 -1.76 1.38
N LYS A 56 -28.74 -2.07 0.54
CA LYS A 56 -29.87 -1.17 0.23
C LYS A 56 -30.67 -0.67 1.45
N ASP A 57 -30.54 -1.33 2.60
CA ASP A 57 -31.29 -1.02 3.83
C ASP A 57 -30.57 -0.01 4.76
N SER A 58 -29.35 0.47 4.43
CA SER A 58 -28.61 1.44 5.25
C SER A 58 -28.41 2.79 4.52
N ASP A 59 -29.19 3.81 4.91
CA ASP A 59 -29.33 5.09 4.17
C ASP A 59 -28.12 6.06 4.20
N ILE A 60 -27.13 5.89 5.09
CA ILE A 60 -26.24 7.01 5.44
C ILE A 60 -25.06 7.22 4.46
N ASN A 61 -24.69 6.22 3.65
CA ASN A 61 -23.51 6.28 2.74
C ASN A 61 -23.78 5.84 1.28
N THR A 62 -25.02 5.52 0.91
CA THR A 62 -25.36 4.91 -0.39
C THR A 62 -25.29 5.90 -1.55
N GLU A 63 -25.59 7.18 -1.33
CA GLU A 63 -25.56 8.21 -2.38
C GLU A 63 -24.13 8.52 -2.85
N GLU A 64 -23.19 8.83 -1.95
CA GLU A 64 -21.79 9.11 -2.29
C GLU A 64 -21.10 7.90 -2.96
N GLU A 65 -21.40 6.68 -2.50
CA GLU A 65 -20.90 5.46 -3.12
C GLU A 65 -21.50 5.21 -4.51
N GLY A 66 -22.75 5.62 -4.73
CA GLY A 66 -23.43 5.58 -6.03
C GLY A 66 -22.81 6.56 -7.04
N GLU A 67 -22.59 7.81 -6.65
CA GLU A 67 -21.90 8.81 -7.49
C GLU A 67 -20.49 8.35 -7.86
N PHE A 68 -19.76 7.75 -6.91
CA PHE A 68 -18.44 7.18 -7.17
C PHE A 68 -18.50 5.99 -8.13
N LEU A 69 -19.50 5.11 -8.00
CA LEU A 69 -19.72 4.00 -8.93
C LEU A 69 -19.98 4.53 -10.36
N ASP A 70 -20.79 5.56 -10.50
CA ASP A 70 -21.06 6.20 -11.79
C ASP A 70 -19.79 6.80 -12.40
N LEU A 71 -18.94 7.44 -11.58
CA LEU A 71 -17.62 7.91 -12.02
C LEU A 71 -16.74 6.75 -12.54
N LEU A 72 -16.77 5.58 -11.90
CA LEU A 72 -16.03 4.41 -12.37
C LEU A 72 -16.58 3.85 -13.68
N LYS A 73 -17.91 3.85 -13.88
CA LYS A 73 -18.54 3.43 -15.13
C LYS A 73 -18.23 4.38 -16.29
N VAL A 74 -18.33 5.68 -16.04
CA VAL A 74 -17.92 6.73 -16.99
C VAL A 74 -16.44 6.57 -17.35
N SER A 75 -15.60 6.33 -16.34
CA SER A 75 -14.19 6.04 -16.51
C SER A 75 -13.97 4.80 -17.39
N LEU A 76 -14.68 3.70 -17.13
CA LEU A 76 -14.59 2.48 -17.91
C LEU A 76 -14.94 2.72 -19.39
N ALA A 77 -15.99 3.50 -19.66
CA ALA A 77 -16.41 3.85 -21.01
C ALA A 77 -15.32 4.65 -21.75
N ILE A 78 -14.78 5.69 -21.11
CA ILE A 78 -13.68 6.51 -21.65
C ILE A 78 -12.45 5.64 -21.95
N TRP A 79 -12.05 4.80 -20.99
CA TRP A 79 -10.90 3.91 -21.15
C TRP A 79 -11.09 2.98 -22.35
N HIS A 80 -12.27 2.37 -22.47
CA HIS A 80 -12.57 1.47 -23.59
C HIS A 80 -12.53 2.22 -24.94
N LEU A 81 -13.03 3.45 -25.00
CA LEU A 81 -12.95 4.25 -26.23
C LEU A 81 -11.51 4.61 -26.60
N CYS A 82 -10.70 5.03 -25.63
CA CYS A 82 -9.27 5.27 -25.83
C CYS A 82 -8.55 4.01 -26.29
N GLU A 83 -8.93 2.83 -25.80
CA GLU A 83 -8.38 1.57 -26.30
C GLU A 83 -8.66 1.38 -27.79
N LEU A 84 -9.92 1.57 -28.21
CA LEU A 84 -10.36 1.37 -29.58
C LEU A 84 -9.69 2.35 -30.56
N LEU A 85 -9.53 3.62 -30.17
CA LEU A 85 -9.08 4.68 -31.08
C LEU A 85 -7.61 5.07 -30.95
N LEU A 86 -7.04 5.01 -29.74
CA LEU A 86 -5.71 5.58 -29.46
C LEU A 86 -4.65 4.50 -29.17
N LEU A 87 -5.04 3.37 -28.58
CA LEU A 87 -4.07 2.35 -28.13
C LEU A 87 -3.93 1.17 -29.07
N ARG A 88 -4.96 0.85 -29.86
CA ARG A 88 -4.86 -0.10 -30.98
C ARG A 88 -4.11 0.61 -32.10
N GLY A 89 -2.92 0.10 -32.45
CA GLY A 89 -2.03 0.68 -33.47
C GLY A 89 -2.53 0.59 -34.92
N GLY A 90 -3.85 0.69 -35.15
CA GLY A 90 -4.47 0.76 -36.47
C GLY A 90 -4.68 2.21 -36.91
N ALA A 91 -4.32 2.54 -38.16
CA ALA A 91 -4.64 3.84 -38.73
C ALA A 91 -6.16 4.00 -38.91
N ARG A 92 -6.71 5.19 -38.58
CA ARG A 92 -8.11 5.56 -38.86
C ARG A 92 -8.44 5.17 -40.31
N GLY A 93 -9.47 4.34 -40.52
CA GLY A 93 -9.93 3.91 -41.84
C GLY A 93 -9.37 2.60 -42.39
N ALA A 94 -8.27 2.07 -41.84
CA ALA A 94 -7.77 0.75 -42.22
C ALA A 94 -8.56 -0.37 -41.51
N ASP A 95 -8.97 -0.11 -40.27
CA ASP A 95 -9.79 -1.03 -39.49
C ASP A 95 -11.26 -0.95 -39.92
N ARG A 96 -11.67 -1.97 -40.68
CA ARG A 96 -13.03 -2.10 -41.22
C ARG A 96 -14.05 -2.49 -40.15
N THR A 97 -13.59 -2.96 -38.99
CA THR A 97 -14.45 -3.41 -37.88
C THR A 97 -14.72 -2.33 -36.86
N LEU A 98 -13.93 -1.24 -36.85
CA LEU A 98 -14.03 -0.17 -35.88
C LEU A 98 -15.43 0.45 -35.77
N ALA A 99 -16.16 0.62 -36.88
CA ALA A 99 -17.53 1.12 -36.83
C ALA A 99 -18.45 0.22 -35.99
N TYR A 100 -18.33 -1.10 -36.16
CA TYR A 100 -19.08 -2.08 -35.39
C TYR A 100 -18.57 -2.16 -33.94
N GLU A 101 -17.27 -2.07 -33.70
CA GLU A 101 -16.72 -2.06 -32.34
C GLU A 101 -17.18 -0.82 -31.55
N LEU A 102 -17.28 0.35 -32.20
CA LEU A 102 -17.86 1.55 -31.60
C LEU A 102 -19.36 1.41 -31.34
N ALA A 103 -20.08 0.70 -32.21
CA ALA A 103 -21.50 0.41 -31.99
C ALA A 103 -21.69 -0.51 -30.77
N LEU A 104 -20.86 -1.55 -30.64
CA LEU A 104 -20.82 -2.43 -29.46
C LEU A 104 -20.42 -1.66 -28.18
N TRP A 105 -19.51 -0.69 -28.30
CA TRP A 105 -19.17 0.20 -27.20
C TRP A 105 -20.38 1.05 -26.75
N LEU A 106 -21.13 1.64 -27.68
CA LEU A 106 -22.36 2.37 -27.36
C LEU A 106 -23.40 1.46 -26.68
N GLN A 107 -23.55 0.23 -27.18
CA GLN A 107 -24.44 -0.75 -26.55
C GLN A 107 -24.08 -1.01 -25.09
N GLU A 108 -22.80 -1.21 -24.80
CA GLU A 108 -22.29 -1.53 -23.46
C GLU A 108 -22.42 -0.34 -22.50
N HIS A 109 -22.03 0.87 -22.93
CA HIS A 109 -21.86 2.02 -22.01
C HIS A 109 -23.02 3.00 -21.99
N TYR A 110 -23.79 3.13 -23.09
CA TYR A 110 -24.95 4.03 -23.17
C TYR A 110 -26.29 3.30 -23.13
N CYS A 111 -26.38 2.11 -23.73
CA CYS A 111 -27.66 1.51 -24.05
C CYS A 111 -28.04 0.29 -23.22
N SER A 112 -27.27 -0.09 -22.20
CA SER A 112 -27.56 -1.26 -21.37
C SER A 112 -29.02 -1.29 -20.88
N THR A 113 -29.48 -0.18 -20.28
CA THR A 113 -30.86 -0.05 -19.79
C THR A 113 -31.92 -0.02 -20.89
N LEU A 114 -31.60 0.55 -22.06
CA LEU A 114 -32.48 0.55 -23.23
C LEU A 114 -32.64 -0.87 -23.79
N LEU A 115 -31.54 -1.61 -23.88
CA LEU A 115 -31.50 -2.98 -24.37
C LEU A 115 -32.28 -3.92 -23.45
N GLU A 116 -32.09 -3.81 -22.13
CA GLU A 116 -32.85 -4.59 -21.15
C GLU A 116 -34.37 -4.35 -21.26
N LYS A 117 -34.79 -3.09 -21.37
CA LYS A 117 -36.20 -2.73 -21.57
C LYS A 117 -36.75 -3.28 -22.88
N THR A 118 -35.99 -3.16 -23.96
CA THR A 118 -36.40 -3.61 -25.29
C THR A 118 -36.53 -5.13 -25.35
N GLU A 119 -35.62 -5.87 -24.71
CA GLU A 119 -35.69 -7.34 -24.63
C GLU A 119 -36.87 -7.78 -23.74
N ALA A 120 -37.09 -7.14 -22.59
CA ALA A 120 -38.26 -7.43 -21.73
C ALA A 120 -39.59 -7.21 -22.47
N GLU A 121 -39.71 -6.12 -23.25
CA GLU A 121 -40.88 -5.85 -24.08
C GLU A 121 -41.02 -6.87 -25.22
N SER A 122 -39.91 -7.27 -25.85
CA SER A 122 -39.88 -8.34 -26.86
C SER A 122 -40.44 -9.65 -26.29
N GLU A 123 -39.99 -10.05 -25.09
CA GLU A 123 -40.50 -11.24 -24.41
C GLU A 123 -41.99 -11.15 -24.04
N ARG A 124 -42.44 -9.98 -23.58
CA ARG A 124 -43.86 -9.70 -23.29
C ARG A 124 -44.72 -9.87 -24.54
N LEU A 125 -44.30 -9.27 -25.66
CA LEU A 125 -45.02 -9.31 -26.93
C LEU A 125 -45.07 -10.72 -27.54
N ARG A 126 -43.98 -11.49 -27.46
CA ARG A 126 -43.93 -12.88 -28.00
C ARG A 126 -44.98 -13.81 -27.38
N LYS A 127 -45.41 -13.54 -26.14
CA LYS A 127 -46.45 -14.31 -25.43
C LYS A 127 -47.86 -14.01 -25.94
N GLN A 128 -48.07 -12.93 -26.68
CA GLN A 128 -49.37 -12.56 -27.23
C GLN A 128 -49.73 -13.39 -28.47
N GLN A 129 -51.04 -13.54 -28.72
CA GLN A 129 -51.54 -14.33 -29.84
C GLN A 129 -51.46 -13.59 -31.18
N LYS A 130 -51.65 -12.27 -31.17
CA LYS A 130 -51.53 -11.35 -32.32
C LYS A 130 -50.69 -10.12 -31.93
N PRO A 131 -49.37 -10.30 -31.78
CA PRO A 131 -48.50 -9.25 -31.26
C PRO A 131 -48.47 -8.01 -32.18
N GLU A 132 -48.68 -8.18 -33.49
CA GLU A 132 -48.64 -7.08 -34.46
C GLU A 132 -49.74 -6.01 -34.30
N GLN A 133 -50.75 -6.26 -33.47
CA GLN A 133 -51.81 -5.31 -33.16
C GLN A 133 -51.45 -4.38 -32.00
N ASP A 134 -50.45 -4.74 -31.19
CA ASP A 134 -49.93 -3.88 -30.13
C ASP A 134 -49.12 -2.73 -30.77
N SER A 135 -49.37 -1.49 -30.34
CA SER A 135 -48.65 -0.32 -30.85
C SER A 135 -47.15 -0.41 -30.64
N ALA A 136 -46.71 -1.13 -29.62
CA ALA A 136 -45.29 -1.31 -29.31
C ALA A 136 -44.59 -2.33 -30.22
N PHE A 137 -45.32 -3.17 -30.97
CA PHE A 137 -44.70 -4.27 -31.70
C PHE A 137 -43.67 -3.82 -32.73
N TRP A 138 -44.08 -2.95 -33.66
CA TRP A 138 -43.19 -2.49 -34.73
C TRP A 138 -42.07 -1.59 -34.21
N SER A 139 -42.35 -0.77 -33.18
CA SER A 139 -41.31 0.04 -32.53
C SER A 139 -40.25 -0.83 -31.84
N THR A 140 -40.65 -1.91 -31.17
CA THR A 140 -39.71 -2.84 -30.54
C THR A 140 -38.89 -3.60 -31.58
N VAL A 141 -39.49 -4.07 -32.67
CA VAL A 141 -38.76 -4.70 -33.79
C VAL A 141 -37.74 -3.71 -34.39
N GLN A 142 -38.14 -2.46 -34.60
CA GLN A 142 -37.25 -1.42 -35.13
C GLN A 142 -36.12 -1.12 -34.15
N SER A 143 -36.40 -0.92 -32.86
CA SER A 143 -35.35 -0.66 -31.86
C SER A 143 -34.36 -1.83 -31.75
N LEU A 144 -34.82 -3.08 -31.85
CA LEU A 144 -33.93 -4.25 -31.94
C LEU A 144 -33.01 -4.19 -33.19
N VAL A 145 -33.50 -3.67 -34.33
CA VAL A 145 -32.68 -3.46 -35.53
C VAL A 145 -31.73 -2.27 -35.40
N LEU A 146 -32.18 -1.14 -34.86
CA LEU A 146 -31.36 0.05 -34.61
C LEU A 146 -30.19 -0.27 -33.67
N THR A 147 -30.43 -1.16 -32.70
CA THR A 147 -29.42 -1.67 -31.79
C THR A 147 -28.63 -2.86 -32.34
N GLY A 148 -28.76 -3.24 -33.61
CA GLY A 148 -27.95 -4.32 -34.21
C GLY A 148 -28.33 -5.75 -33.81
N ASN A 149 -29.44 -5.95 -33.09
CA ASN A 149 -29.93 -7.25 -32.62
C ASN A 149 -30.91 -7.90 -33.61
N GLY A 150 -30.45 -8.15 -34.84
CA GLY A 150 -31.28 -8.74 -35.91
C GLY A 150 -31.88 -10.11 -35.55
N SER A 151 -31.19 -10.94 -34.76
CA SER A 151 -31.74 -12.24 -34.32
C SER A 151 -32.91 -12.11 -33.35
N SER A 152 -32.84 -11.16 -32.41
CA SER A 152 -33.95 -10.90 -31.49
C SER A 152 -35.13 -10.26 -32.23
N ALA A 153 -34.84 -9.35 -33.17
CA ALA A 153 -35.87 -8.78 -34.06
C ALA A 153 -36.60 -9.88 -34.84
N TRP A 154 -35.87 -10.85 -35.40
CA TRP A 154 -36.48 -12.00 -36.07
C TRP A 154 -37.27 -12.89 -35.10
N SER A 155 -36.77 -13.15 -33.90
CA SER A 155 -37.48 -13.95 -32.89
C SER A 155 -38.86 -13.38 -32.54
N LEU A 156 -38.95 -12.04 -32.44
CA LEU A 156 -40.21 -11.34 -32.27
C LEU A 156 -41.08 -11.38 -33.54
N LEU A 157 -40.51 -11.10 -34.72
CA LEU A 157 -41.23 -11.14 -36.01
C LEU A 157 -41.78 -12.53 -36.36
N ALA A 158 -41.08 -13.60 -36.00
CA ALA A 158 -41.53 -14.98 -36.16
C ALA A 158 -42.79 -15.28 -35.33
N SER A 159 -43.14 -14.43 -34.37
CA SER A 159 -44.37 -14.53 -33.59
C SER A 159 -45.59 -13.90 -34.26
N HIS A 160 -45.40 -13.19 -35.39
CA HIS A 160 -46.45 -12.52 -36.18
C HIS A 160 -47.53 -13.51 -36.65
N SER A 161 -48.79 -13.13 -36.52
CA SER A 161 -49.92 -14.03 -36.80
C SER A 161 -49.92 -14.58 -38.24
N SER A 162 -49.67 -13.72 -39.24
CA SER A 162 -49.55 -14.11 -40.65
C SER A 162 -48.44 -15.13 -40.94
N TYR A 163 -47.37 -15.15 -40.14
CA TYR A 163 -46.32 -16.15 -40.28
C TYR A 163 -46.71 -17.46 -39.58
N LYS A 164 -47.25 -17.38 -38.35
CA LYS A 164 -47.75 -18.55 -37.61
C LYS A 164 -48.84 -19.31 -38.38
N SER A 165 -49.74 -18.60 -39.07
CA SER A 165 -50.79 -19.23 -39.88
C SER A 165 -50.23 -20.08 -41.02
N LEU A 166 -49.03 -19.80 -41.53
CA LEU A 166 -48.41 -20.56 -42.64
C LEU A 166 -47.96 -21.97 -42.21
N PHE A 167 -47.80 -22.21 -40.91
CA PHE A 167 -47.43 -23.51 -40.36
C PHE A 167 -48.64 -24.29 -39.82
N SER A 168 -49.82 -23.66 -39.77
CA SER A 168 -51.08 -24.35 -39.57
C SER A 168 -51.49 -25.06 -40.88
N ARG A 169 -52.02 -26.28 -40.79
CA ARG A 169 -52.06 -27.30 -41.87
C ARG A 169 -52.88 -26.94 -43.14
N ASP A 170 -53.40 -25.71 -43.29
CA ASP A 170 -54.40 -25.37 -44.32
C ASP A 170 -54.02 -24.27 -45.33
N SER A 171 -52.78 -23.73 -45.37
CA SER A 171 -52.43 -22.66 -46.33
C SER A 171 -51.57 -23.10 -47.53
N MET A 172 -52.15 -23.82 -48.50
CA MET A 172 -51.57 -23.99 -49.85
C MET A 172 -52.18 -23.01 -50.87
N SER A 173 -52.35 -21.73 -50.50
CA SER A 173 -52.72 -20.68 -51.44
C SER A 173 -51.47 -20.01 -52.04
N LEU A 174 -51.58 -19.47 -53.28
CA LEU A 174 -50.53 -18.64 -53.90
C LEU A 174 -50.12 -17.45 -53.03
N THR A 175 -51.06 -16.90 -52.25
CA THR A 175 -50.82 -15.81 -51.29
C THR A 175 -50.03 -16.27 -50.07
N GLY A 176 -50.19 -17.52 -49.61
CA GLY A 176 -49.41 -18.09 -48.53
C GLY A 176 -47.95 -18.34 -48.93
N ALA A 177 -47.70 -18.79 -50.17
CA ALA A 177 -46.35 -19.01 -50.69
C ALA A 177 -45.54 -17.70 -50.82
N SER A 178 -46.16 -16.64 -51.35
CA SER A 178 -45.54 -15.31 -51.45
C SER A 178 -45.28 -14.70 -50.08
N THR A 179 -46.25 -14.80 -49.14
CA THR A 179 -46.06 -14.35 -47.75
C THR A 179 -44.89 -15.10 -47.10
N LYS A 180 -44.83 -16.43 -47.24
CA LYS A 180 -43.72 -17.23 -46.70
C LYS A 180 -42.36 -16.80 -47.26
N ALA A 181 -42.28 -16.57 -48.57
CA ALA A 181 -41.06 -16.12 -49.23
C ALA A 181 -40.62 -14.74 -48.71
N ALA A 182 -41.54 -13.79 -48.53
CA ALA A 182 -41.25 -12.48 -47.97
C ALA A 182 -40.68 -12.58 -46.55
N PHE A 183 -41.33 -13.35 -45.67
CA PHE A 183 -40.84 -13.58 -44.29
C PHE A 183 -39.47 -14.27 -44.28
N GLN A 184 -39.23 -15.26 -45.14
CA GLN A 184 -37.93 -15.94 -45.24
C GLN A 184 -36.83 -15.01 -45.77
N ALA A 185 -37.15 -14.12 -46.71
CA ALA A 185 -36.21 -13.14 -47.22
C ALA A 185 -35.82 -12.13 -46.12
N VAL A 186 -36.81 -11.61 -45.38
CA VAL A 186 -36.57 -10.72 -44.22
C VAL A 186 -35.81 -11.45 -43.11
N GLN A 187 -36.14 -12.72 -42.82
CA GLN A 187 -35.39 -13.56 -41.88
C GLN A 187 -33.91 -13.63 -42.25
N ASN A 188 -33.61 -13.94 -43.51
CA ASN A 188 -32.24 -14.05 -43.97
C ASN A 188 -31.50 -12.74 -43.78
N LEU A 189 -32.08 -11.60 -44.18
CA LEU A 189 -31.46 -10.29 -44.01
C LEU A 189 -31.22 -9.90 -42.54
N LEU A 190 -32.16 -10.20 -41.64
CA LEU A 190 -32.00 -9.93 -40.21
C LEU A 190 -30.91 -10.80 -39.58
N LEU A 191 -30.80 -12.07 -40.01
CA LEU A 191 -29.78 -12.99 -39.48
C LEU A 191 -28.39 -12.75 -40.07
N THR A 192 -28.30 -12.16 -41.27
CA THR A 192 -27.03 -11.81 -41.94
C THR A 192 -26.68 -10.34 -41.80
N MET A 193 -27.31 -9.61 -40.87
CA MET A 193 -27.01 -8.21 -40.60
C MET A 193 -25.50 -8.00 -40.35
N PRO A 194 -24.86 -7.01 -41.01
CA PRO A 194 -23.44 -6.71 -40.84
C PRO A 194 -23.07 -6.37 -39.39
N GLY A 195 -21.84 -6.70 -38.97
CA GLY A 195 -21.31 -6.33 -37.64
C GLY A 195 -21.46 -7.36 -36.52
N ARG A 196 -21.96 -8.58 -36.81
CA ARG A 196 -22.11 -9.63 -35.80
C ARG A 196 -20.77 -10.27 -35.42
N ALA A 197 -20.46 -10.30 -34.11
CA ALA A 197 -19.22 -10.88 -33.54
C ALA A 197 -18.97 -12.36 -33.91
N GLY A 198 -19.99 -13.09 -34.36
CA GLY A 198 -19.92 -14.51 -34.74
C GLY A 198 -19.49 -14.81 -36.18
N ASN A 199 -19.27 -13.80 -37.04
CA ASN A 199 -18.71 -14.02 -38.37
C ASN A 199 -17.17 -14.05 -38.39
N SER A 200 -16.52 -13.91 -37.23
CA SER A 200 -15.06 -13.94 -37.07
C SER A 200 -14.41 -15.27 -37.46
N ASP A 201 -15.19 -16.36 -37.54
CA ASP A 201 -14.70 -17.71 -37.89
C ASP A 201 -14.85 -18.05 -39.39
N ARG A 202 -15.43 -17.13 -40.19
CA ARG A 202 -15.46 -17.26 -41.65
C ARG A 202 -14.26 -16.54 -42.24
N SER A 203 -13.19 -17.30 -42.50
CA SER A 203 -12.04 -16.98 -43.37
C SER A 203 -11.72 -15.49 -43.56
N LEU A 204 -10.61 -15.05 -42.94
CA LEU A 204 -9.94 -13.73 -42.97
C LEU A 204 -9.68 -13.08 -44.36
N GLU A 205 -10.27 -13.56 -45.45
CA GLU A 205 -9.99 -13.10 -46.82
C GLU A 205 -11.23 -12.70 -47.63
N GLN A 206 -12.47 -12.82 -47.11
CA GLN A 206 -13.65 -12.36 -47.84
C GLN A 206 -14.03 -10.90 -47.52
N ASP A 207 -14.26 -10.15 -48.60
CA ASP A 207 -14.33 -8.70 -48.64
C ASP A 207 -15.59 -8.17 -47.94
N GLY A 208 -15.53 -7.91 -46.63
CA GLY A 208 -16.69 -7.44 -45.83
C GLY A 208 -17.39 -6.18 -46.35
N ALA A 209 -16.74 -5.37 -47.20
CA ALA A 209 -17.40 -4.28 -47.91
C ALA A 209 -18.33 -4.78 -49.03
N ALA A 210 -17.95 -5.85 -49.73
CA ALA A 210 -18.82 -6.54 -50.65
C ALA A 210 -19.97 -7.24 -49.91
N GLU A 211 -19.74 -7.76 -48.69
CA GLU A 211 -20.79 -8.36 -47.87
C GLU A 211 -21.86 -7.34 -47.44
N TRP A 212 -21.46 -6.18 -46.88
CA TRP A 212 -22.41 -5.11 -46.54
C TRP A 212 -23.15 -4.62 -47.80
N LYS A 213 -22.43 -4.41 -48.91
CA LYS A 213 -23.05 -3.95 -50.16
C LYS A 213 -24.08 -4.94 -50.69
N ASN A 214 -23.74 -6.23 -50.76
CA ASN A 214 -24.66 -7.27 -51.20
C ASN A 214 -25.89 -7.35 -50.29
N TRP A 215 -25.70 -7.19 -48.98
CA TRP A 215 -26.80 -7.17 -48.01
C TRP A 215 -27.70 -5.93 -48.19
N ASN A 216 -27.12 -4.74 -48.37
CA ASN A 216 -27.86 -3.50 -48.60
C ASN A 216 -28.61 -3.53 -49.94
N ASP A 217 -27.97 -4.00 -51.01
CA ASP A 217 -28.57 -4.20 -52.32
C ASP A 217 -29.77 -5.17 -52.24
N ALA A 218 -29.67 -6.23 -51.43
CA ALA A 218 -30.78 -7.15 -51.19
C ALA A 218 -31.93 -6.50 -50.40
N CYS A 219 -31.65 -5.63 -49.42
CA CYS A 219 -32.67 -4.83 -48.73
C CYS A 219 -33.42 -3.92 -49.72
N GLN A 220 -32.67 -3.20 -50.56
CA GLN A 220 -33.21 -2.30 -51.59
C GLN A 220 -34.01 -3.07 -52.64
N TYR A 221 -33.54 -4.25 -53.06
CA TYR A 221 -34.24 -5.11 -54.00
C TYR A 221 -35.61 -5.52 -53.46
N LEU A 222 -35.67 -6.08 -52.24
CA LEU A 222 -36.93 -6.51 -51.63
C LEU A 222 -37.92 -5.37 -51.46
N LEU A 223 -37.46 -4.19 -51.02
CA LEU A 223 -38.28 -2.99 -50.88
C LEU A 223 -38.94 -2.59 -52.21
N ASN A 224 -38.24 -2.78 -53.33
CA ASN A 224 -38.69 -2.39 -54.67
C ASN A 224 -39.47 -3.48 -55.42
N THR A 225 -39.27 -4.77 -55.13
CA THR A 225 -39.87 -5.87 -55.90
C THR A 225 -41.00 -6.61 -55.20
N ASP A 226 -40.97 -6.72 -53.86
CA ASP A 226 -41.94 -7.55 -53.15
C ASP A 226 -43.26 -6.80 -52.86
N GLY A 227 -44.36 -7.32 -53.41
CA GLY A 227 -45.68 -6.71 -53.28
C GLY A 227 -46.30 -6.85 -51.88
N TYR A 228 -45.96 -7.91 -51.14
CA TYR A 228 -46.47 -8.11 -49.77
C TYR A 228 -45.83 -7.11 -48.82
N ILE A 229 -44.51 -6.91 -48.93
CA ILE A 229 -43.76 -5.94 -48.14
C ILE A 229 -44.30 -4.53 -48.34
N ARG A 230 -44.51 -4.10 -49.59
CA ARG A 230 -45.05 -2.77 -49.91
C ARG A 230 -46.47 -2.55 -49.36
N SER A 231 -47.26 -3.62 -49.24
CA SER A 231 -48.63 -3.53 -48.72
C SER A 231 -48.69 -3.38 -47.19
N ASN A 232 -47.62 -3.77 -46.49
CA ASN A 232 -47.55 -3.70 -45.04
C ASN A 232 -46.59 -2.58 -44.60
N THR A 233 -47.14 -1.56 -43.96
CA THR A 233 -46.37 -0.38 -43.51
C THR A 233 -45.24 -0.76 -42.56
N GLY A 234 -45.46 -1.71 -41.65
CA GLY A 234 -44.45 -2.17 -40.70
C GLY A 234 -43.24 -2.83 -41.37
N PHE A 235 -43.48 -3.71 -42.36
CA PHE A 235 -42.40 -4.32 -43.15
C PHE A 235 -41.67 -3.31 -44.03
N THR A 236 -42.41 -2.37 -44.62
CA THR A 236 -41.83 -1.29 -45.41
C THR A 236 -40.90 -0.46 -44.53
N THR A 237 -41.37 0.04 -43.39
CA THR A 237 -40.55 0.84 -42.47
C THR A 237 -39.35 0.05 -41.94
N LEU A 238 -39.53 -1.23 -41.59
CA LEU A 238 -38.42 -2.10 -41.16
C LEU A 238 -37.31 -2.20 -42.22
N LEU A 239 -37.66 -2.45 -43.48
CA LEU A 239 -36.68 -2.53 -44.56
C LEU A 239 -36.08 -1.17 -44.91
N GLU A 240 -36.83 -0.08 -44.75
CA GLU A 240 -36.31 1.28 -44.88
C GLU A 240 -35.33 1.63 -43.75
N THR A 241 -35.56 1.15 -42.53
CA THR A 241 -34.62 1.21 -41.41
C THR A 241 -33.35 0.44 -41.77
N MET A 242 -33.46 -0.83 -42.20
CA MET A 242 -32.31 -1.67 -42.58
C MET A 242 -31.52 -1.09 -43.76
N ALA A 243 -32.20 -0.41 -44.69
CA ALA A 243 -31.57 0.30 -45.80
C ALA A 243 -30.95 1.65 -45.41
N ALA A 244 -30.98 2.01 -44.12
CA ALA A 244 -30.41 3.22 -43.54
C ALA A 244 -30.97 4.55 -44.11
N LYS A 245 -32.27 4.60 -44.44
CA LYS A 245 -32.90 5.87 -44.88
C LYS A 245 -32.92 6.89 -43.75
N GLU A 246 -32.32 8.07 -43.98
CA GLU A 246 -32.08 9.09 -42.95
C GLU A 246 -33.34 9.54 -42.20
N ASP A 247 -34.42 9.87 -42.91
CA ASP A 247 -35.67 10.33 -42.29
C ASP A 247 -36.32 9.24 -41.42
N VAL A 248 -36.23 7.99 -41.85
CA VAL A 248 -36.80 6.85 -41.11
C VAL A 248 -35.99 6.59 -39.85
N LEU A 249 -34.66 6.62 -39.93
CA LEU A 249 -33.79 6.43 -38.76
C LEU A 249 -34.04 7.51 -37.68
N LYS A 250 -34.16 8.79 -38.07
CA LYS A 250 -34.46 9.89 -37.13
C LYS A 250 -35.83 9.74 -36.47
N ASN A 251 -36.83 9.23 -37.20
CA ASN A 251 -38.18 9.05 -36.66
C ASN A 251 -38.30 7.79 -35.77
N SER A 252 -37.51 6.75 -36.06
CA SER A 252 -37.55 5.49 -35.31
C SER A 252 -36.68 5.52 -34.05
N ALA A 253 -35.58 6.29 -34.03
CA ALA A 253 -34.73 6.42 -32.85
C ALA A 253 -35.30 7.41 -31.82
N SER A 254 -35.15 7.07 -30.54
CA SER A 254 -35.63 7.87 -29.40
C SER A 254 -34.55 8.79 -28.82
N THR A 255 -33.28 8.49 -29.09
CA THR A 255 -32.12 9.18 -28.52
C THR A 255 -31.00 9.31 -29.55
N TRP A 256 -30.08 10.24 -29.30
CA TRP A 256 -28.95 10.48 -30.22
C TRP A 256 -28.02 9.27 -30.34
N TYR A 257 -27.81 8.52 -29.26
CA TYR A 257 -26.94 7.35 -29.26
C TYR A 257 -27.61 6.13 -29.93
N GLU A 258 -28.95 6.00 -29.87
CA GLU A 258 -29.70 4.99 -30.64
C GLU A 258 -29.60 5.26 -32.14
N LEU A 259 -29.71 6.54 -32.55
CA LEU A 259 -29.46 6.94 -33.93
C LEU A 259 -28.01 6.65 -34.33
N MET A 260 -27.02 7.02 -33.50
CA MET A 260 -25.61 6.78 -33.81
C MET A 260 -25.29 5.29 -33.97
N MET A 261 -25.80 4.42 -33.09
CA MET A 261 -25.66 2.97 -33.23
C MET A 261 -26.25 2.46 -34.55
N ALA A 262 -27.46 2.89 -34.88
CA ALA A 262 -28.12 2.48 -36.12
C ALA A 262 -27.29 2.87 -37.34
N ARG A 263 -26.73 4.09 -37.35
CA ARG A 263 -25.83 4.53 -38.42
C ARG A 263 -24.57 3.67 -38.46
N LEU A 264 -23.94 3.37 -37.32
CA LEU A 264 -22.72 2.55 -37.26
C LEU A 264 -22.92 1.11 -37.77
N PHE A 265 -24.08 0.50 -37.53
CA PHE A 265 -24.40 -0.85 -38.01
C PHE A 265 -24.88 -0.88 -39.47
N LEU A 266 -25.70 0.10 -39.87
CA LEU A 266 -26.50 0.02 -41.10
C LEU A 266 -25.91 0.84 -42.25
N ASP A 267 -25.17 1.92 -42.01
CA ASP A 267 -24.45 2.66 -43.06
C ASP A 267 -23.20 1.88 -43.53
N GLU A 268 -22.66 2.30 -44.67
CA GLU A 268 -21.41 1.74 -45.21
C GLU A 268 -20.23 2.04 -44.25
N PRO A 269 -19.55 1.02 -43.70
CA PRO A 269 -18.47 1.24 -42.72
C PRO A 269 -17.33 2.12 -43.24
N LYS A 270 -16.99 1.99 -44.54
CA LYS A 270 -15.95 2.80 -45.20
C LYS A 270 -16.31 4.28 -45.24
N ALA A 271 -17.59 4.63 -45.36
CA ALA A 271 -18.03 6.02 -45.41
C ALA A 271 -17.89 6.71 -44.03
N ILE A 272 -18.00 5.94 -42.94
CA ILE A 272 -17.99 6.45 -41.57
C ILE A 272 -16.58 6.48 -40.95
N ALA A 273 -15.67 5.61 -41.41
CA ALA A 273 -14.40 5.34 -40.72
C ALA A 273 -13.47 6.55 -40.45
N HIS A 274 -13.69 7.67 -41.13
CA HIS A 274 -12.92 8.92 -40.97
C HIS A 274 -13.74 10.10 -40.47
N ARG A 275 -14.97 9.87 -40.00
CA ARG A 275 -15.95 10.93 -39.69
C ARG A 275 -16.80 10.62 -38.45
N PHE A 276 -16.25 9.89 -37.49
CA PHE A 276 -16.99 9.52 -36.27
C PHE A 276 -17.40 10.75 -35.46
N GLU A 277 -16.54 11.77 -35.40
CA GLU A 277 -16.81 13.05 -34.76
C GLU A 277 -17.99 13.78 -35.40
N PHE A 278 -18.04 13.84 -36.73
CA PHE A 278 -19.15 14.45 -37.47
C PHE A 278 -20.43 13.63 -37.32
N LEU A 279 -20.32 12.29 -37.33
CA LEU A 279 -21.46 11.42 -37.12
C LEU A 279 -22.08 11.65 -35.74
N MET A 280 -21.26 11.67 -34.69
CA MET A 280 -21.72 11.93 -33.32
C MET A 280 -22.38 13.31 -33.21
N ALA A 281 -21.71 14.35 -33.71
CA ALA A 281 -22.25 15.72 -33.68
C ALA A 281 -23.60 15.83 -34.42
N ASN A 282 -23.71 15.22 -35.61
CA ASN A 282 -24.96 15.23 -36.37
C ASN A 282 -26.09 14.48 -35.65
N CYS A 283 -25.79 13.33 -35.05
CA CYS A 283 -26.77 12.56 -34.28
C CYS A 283 -27.19 13.33 -33.02
N PHE A 284 -26.25 13.97 -32.33
CA PHE A 284 -26.52 14.77 -31.14
C PHE A 284 -27.41 15.97 -31.47
N CYS A 285 -27.07 16.75 -32.51
CA CYS A 285 -27.85 17.92 -32.95
C CYS A 285 -29.26 17.57 -33.43
N ALA A 286 -29.50 16.33 -33.88
CA ALA A 286 -30.84 15.88 -34.28
C ALA A 286 -31.83 15.79 -33.11
N TYR A 287 -31.33 15.54 -31.88
CA TYR A 287 -32.16 15.39 -30.67
C TYR A 287 -31.95 16.51 -29.65
N ASN A 288 -30.86 17.26 -29.74
CA ASN A 288 -30.51 18.34 -28.82
C ASN A 288 -30.36 19.66 -29.58
N SER A 289 -31.17 20.66 -29.23
CA SER A 289 -31.24 21.93 -29.97
C SER A 289 -30.08 22.90 -29.69
N ASN A 290 -29.28 22.67 -28.63
CA ASN A 290 -28.17 23.53 -28.23
C ASN A 290 -26.92 22.70 -27.92
N GLU A 291 -25.76 23.08 -28.49
CA GLU A 291 -24.45 22.48 -28.15
C GLU A 291 -24.12 22.57 -26.65
N LYS A 292 -24.62 23.61 -25.97
CA LYS A 292 -24.50 23.79 -24.51
C LYS A 292 -25.27 22.74 -23.67
N SER A 293 -26.05 21.88 -24.30
CA SER A 293 -26.77 20.78 -23.66
C SER A 293 -25.93 19.50 -23.55
N MET A 294 -24.73 19.47 -24.15
CA MET A 294 -23.85 18.31 -24.10
C MET A 294 -23.27 18.14 -22.69
N GLY A 295 -23.39 16.94 -22.12
CA GLY A 295 -22.85 16.65 -20.79
C GLY A 295 -21.32 16.60 -20.82
N ASN A 296 -20.67 16.80 -19.67
CA ASN A 296 -19.20 16.75 -19.58
C ASN A 296 -18.62 15.44 -20.12
N PHE A 297 -19.29 14.31 -19.86
CA PHE A 297 -18.91 13.01 -20.40
C PHE A 297 -18.94 13.00 -21.94
N ASP A 298 -20.02 13.48 -22.55
CA ASP A 298 -20.17 13.53 -24.00
C ASP A 298 -19.12 14.43 -24.66
N CYS A 299 -18.75 15.54 -24.01
CA CYS A 299 -17.65 16.41 -24.46
C CYS A 299 -16.31 15.67 -24.52
N ILE A 300 -16.00 14.85 -23.50
CA ILE A 300 -14.79 14.02 -23.48
C ILE A 300 -14.82 13.01 -24.63
N ILE A 301 -15.94 12.31 -24.81
CA ILE A 301 -16.12 11.35 -25.90
C ILE A 301 -15.91 12.03 -27.25
N LEU A 302 -16.50 13.21 -27.46
CA LEU A 302 -16.35 13.98 -28.69
C LEU A 302 -14.89 14.39 -28.93
N ALA A 303 -14.17 14.85 -27.90
CA ALA A 303 -12.74 15.19 -28.01
C ALA A 303 -11.89 13.97 -28.41
N ILE A 304 -12.17 12.80 -27.84
CA ILE A 304 -11.50 11.55 -28.21
C ILE A 304 -11.81 11.16 -29.67
N LEU A 305 -13.08 11.27 -30.10
CA LEU A 305 -13.46 11.04 -31.50
C LEU A 305 -12.78 12.03 -32.47
N GLN A 306 -12.54 13.27 -32.04
CA GLN A 306 -11.80 14.28 -32.81
C GLN A 306 -10.29 14.05 -32.81
N TYR A 307 -9.77 13.13 -31.98
CA TYR A 307 -8.34 12.94 -31.71
C TYR A 307 -7.68 14.19 -31.12
N ASP A 308 -8.47 15.04 -30.45
CA ASP A 308 -7.96 16.12 -29.62
C ASP A 308 -7.56 15.55 -28.26
N ILE A 309 -6.38 14.92 -28.25
CA ILE A 309 -5.82 14.24 -27.06
C ILE A 309 -5.58 15.25 -25.94
N GLN A 310 -5.23 16.49 -26.26
CA GLN A 310 -4.94 17.50 -25.25
C GLN A 310 -6.20 17.89 -24.47
N SER A 311 -7.27 18.25 -25.17
CA SER A 311 -8.56 18.57 -24.52
C SER A 311 -9.13 17.35 -23.81
N ALA A 312 -9.09 16.18 -24.43
CA ALA A 312 -9.56 14.93 -23.82
C ALA A 312 -8.82 14.62 -22.51
N LEU A 313 -7.49 14.73 -22.48
CA LEU A 313 -6.71 14.51 -21.25
C LEU A 313 -7.03 15.57 -20.19
N GLN A 314 -7.15 16.84 -20.57
CA GLN A 314 -7.52 17.90 -19.63
C GLN A 314 -8.84 17.60 -18.92
N ASP A 315 -9.86 17.19 -19.67
CA ASP A 315 -11.17 16.88 -19.12
C ASP A 315 -11.16 15.56 -18.33
N ILE A 316 -10.39 14.55 -18.76
CA ILE A 316 -10.18 13.30 -17.99
C ILE A 316 -9.55 13.59 -16.63
N ILE A 317 -8.61 14.53 -16.55
CA ILE A 317 -8.02 14.97 -15.27
C ILE A 317 -9.06 15.67 -14.42
N ALA A 318 -9.91 16.51 -15.05
CA ALA A 318 -10.98 17.22 -14.36
C ALA A 318 -12.05 16.29 -13.77
N LEU A 319 -12.21 15.06 -14.28
CA LEU A 319 -13.06 14.03 -13.65
C LEU A 319 -12.59 13.62 -12.24
N GLY A 320 -11.32 13.90 -11.89
CA GLY A 320 -10.79 13.66 -10.54
C GLY A 320 -10.43 12.21 -10.23
N PHE A 321 -10.50 11.28 -11.19
CA PHE A 321 -10.07 9.90 -10.98
C PHE A 321 -8.60 9.70 -11.36
N SER A 322 -7.71 9.92 -10.40
CA SER A 322 -6.24 9.90 -10.62
C SER A 322 -5.70 8.57 -11.17
N TRP A 323 -6.33 7.44 -10.84
CA TRP A 323 -5.99 6.11 -11.37
C TRP A 323 -6.03 6.10 -12.91
N MET A 324 -7.11 6.65 -13.49
CA MET A 324 -7.29 6.75 -14.93
C MET A 324 -6.18 7.60 -15.54
N ALA A 325 -6.01 8.81 -15.02
CA ALA A 325 -5.04 9.77 -15.53
C ALA A 325 -3.62 9.20 -15.53
N ALA A 326 -3.22 8.53 -14.44
CA ALA A 326 -1.88 7.95 -14.30
C ALA A 326 -1.63 6.79 -15.26
N HIS A 327 -2.53 5.80 -15.29
CA HIS A 327 -2.33 4.59 -16.08
C HIS A 327 -2.59 4.81 -17.57
N LEU A 328 -3.59 5.61 -17.94
CA LEU A 328 -3.89 5.91 -19.34
C LEU A 328 -2.77 6.74 -19.97
N THR A 329 -2.26 7.77 -19.26
CA THR A 329 -1.15 8.58 -19.76
C THR A 329 0.12 7.74 -19.96
N ASP A 330 0.42 6.78 -19.08
CA ASP A 330 1.54 5.85 -19.27
C ASP A 330 1.38 5.02 -20.57
N LEU A 331 0.19 4.50 -20.84
CA LEU A 331 -0.08 3.75 -22.08
C LEU A 331 -0.05 4.62 -23.33
N LEU A 332 -0.63 5.83 -23.29
CA LEU A 332 -0.62 6.77 -24.40
C LEU A 332 0.80 7.21 -24.77
N GLN A 333 1.67 7.38 -23.76
CA GLN A 333 3.08 7.69 -24.01
C GLN A 333 3.78 6.49 -24.68
N ARG A 334 3.47 5.27 -24.25
CA ARG A 334 4.04 4.04 -24.82
C ARG A 334 3.56 3.73 -26.23
N SER A 335 2.34 4.15 -26.58
CA SER A 335 1.83 4.06 -27.95
C SER A 335 2.30 5.21 -28.85
N ASN A 336 3.16 6.11 -28.34
CA ASN A 336 3.63 7.33 -29.01
C ASN A 336 2.49 8.28 -29.44
N VAL A 337 1.35 8.23 -28.73
CA VAL A 337 0.23 9.16 -28.94
C VAL A 337 0.53 10.51 -28.31
N ILE A 338 1.22 10.52 -27.16
CA ILE A 338 1.75 11.72 -26.51
C ILE A 338 3.28 11.70 -26.50
N VAL A 339 3.88 12.88 -26.54
CA VAL A 339 5.34 13.04 -26.56
C VAL A 339 5.91 12.80 -25.16
N ALA A 340 6.89 11.89 -25.05
CA ALA A 340 7.47 11.46 -23.79
C ALA A 340 8.23 12.56 -23.03
N ASP A 341 8.90 13.45 -23.76
CA ASP A 341 9.83 14.45 -23.20
C ASP A 341 9.21 15.86 -23.11
N GLU A 342 7.90 15.99 -23.29
CA GLU A 342 7.23 17.28 -23.15
C GLU A 342 7.17 17.68 -21.66
N LEU A 343 8.03 18.63 -21.30
CA LEU A 343 8.07 19.23 -19.97
C LEU A 343 6.98 20.25 -19.83
N LEU A 344 6.30 20.22 -18.68
CA LEU A 344 5.24 21.17 -18.42
C LEU A 344 5.77 22.47 -17.83
N PRO A 345 5.21 23.63 -18.26
CA PRO A 345 5.75 24.95 -17.94
C PRO A 345 5.87 25.23 -16.44
N GLU A 346 4.97 24.66 -15.65
CA GLU A 346 4.81 24.97 -14.23
C GLU A 346 5.63 24.05 -13.30
N GLY A 347 6.29 23.02 -13.82
CA GLY A 347 6.85 21.96 -12.95
C GLY A 347 8.09 21.26 -13.43
N ASP A 348 8.64 21.59 -14.60
CA ASP A 348 9.84 20.96 -15.19
C ASP A 348 9.82 19.41 -15.05
N CYS A 349 8.64 18.79 -15.14
CA CYS A 349 8.43 17.35 -15.12
C CYS A 349 7.43 16.97 -16.21
N THR A 350 7.49 15.72 -16.64
CA THR A 350 6.64 15.22 -17.72
C THR A 350 5.18 15.09 -17.26
N LEU A 351 4.26 15.04 -18.22
CA LEU A 351 2.84 14.80 -17.95
C LEU A 351 2.64 13.50 -17.16
N ARG A 352 3.29 12.44 -17.61
CA ARG A 352 3.32 11.12 -16.96
C ARG A 352 3.80 11.19 -15.52
N GLU A 353 4.91 11.86 -15.25
CA GLU A 353 5.47 11.94 -13.90
C GLU A 353 4.48 12.60 -12.92
N ARG A 354 3.83 13.70 -13.31
CA ARG A 354 2.84 14.36 -12.44
C ARG A 354 1.66 13.47 -12.10
N PHE A 355 1.07 12.75 -13.06
CA PHE A 355 -0.08 11.90 -12.75
C PHE A 355 0.32 10.69 -11.91
N LEU A 356 1.49 10.11 -12.17
CA LEU A 356 2.02 9.06 -11.29
C LEU A 356 2.25 9.60 -9.86
N LEU A 357 2.80 10.80 -9.70
CA LEU A 357 2.98 11.43 -8.40
C LEU A 357 1.65 11.69 -7.69
N GLN A 358 0.66 12.25 -8.40
CA GLN A 358 -0.67 12.53 -7.86
C GLN A 358 -1.37 11.25 -7.40
N TYR A 359 -1.44 10.26 -8.27
CA TYR A 359 -2.05 8.97 -7.96
C TYR A 359 -1.34 8.25 -6.80
N ALA A 360 -0.01 8.22 -6.81
CA ALA A 360 0.77 7.61 -5.73
C ALA A 360 0.58 8.36 -4.39
N MET A 361 0.38 9.68 -4.41
CA MET A 361 0.07 10.47 -3.22
C MET A 361 -1.31 10.11 -2.65
N GLU A 362 -2.32 9.97 -3.49
CA GLU A 362 -3.67 9.56 -3.09
C GLU A 362 -3.70 8.13 -2.52
N ILE A 363 -2.98 7.20 -3.16
CA ILE A 363 -2.82 5.84 -2.61
C ILE A 363 -2.08 5.89 -1.28
N GLY A 364 -0.99 6.64 -1.19
CA GLY A 364 -0.14 6.74 -0.01
C GLY A 364 -0.84 7.35 1.20
N ALA A 365 -1.86 8.19 0.99
CA ALA A 365 -2.69 8.73 2.06
C ALA A 365 -3.55 7.64 2.75
N SER A 366 -3.76 6.49 2.09
CA SER A 366 -4.54 5.38 2.65
C SER A 366 -3.68 4.46 3.53
N SER A 367 -4.19 4.15 4.73
CA SER A 367 -3.52 3.28 5.69
C SER A 367 -3.11 1.93 5.07
N GLY A 368 -1.81 1.61 5.17
CA GLY A 368 -1.23 0.34 4.73
C GLY A 368 -0.86 0.26 3.25
N MET A 369 -1.09 1.32 2.46
CA MET A 369 -0.86 1.33 1.01
C MET A 369 0.46 1.99 0.59
N TRP A 370 1.29 2.42 1.55
CA TRP A 370 2.57 3.11 1.27
C TRP A 370 3.51 2.33 0.37
N GLN A 371 3.48 0.98 0.40
CA GLN A 371 4.35 0.17 -0.45
C GLN A 371 4.06 0.41 -1.94
N PHE A 372 2.78 0.51 -2.32
CA PHE A 372 2.41 0.80 -3.69
C PHE A 372 2.82 2.22 -4.08
N ALA A 373 2.51 3.21 -3.22
CA ALA A 373 2.87 4.61 -3.46
C ALA A 373 4.38 4.77 -3.72
N VAL A 374 5.20 4.21 -2.84
CA VAL A 374 6.65 4.27 -2.95
C VAL A 374 7.17 3.57 -4.21
N ARG A 375 6.54 2.47 -4.64
CA ARG A 375 6.90 1.79 -5.88
C ARG A 375 6.50 2.55 -7.13
N TYR A 376 5.40 3.30 -7.13
CA TYR A 376 5.09 4.22 -8.23
C TYR A 376 6.10 5.38 -8.29
N TYR A 377 6.50 5.93 -7.14
CA TYR A 377 7.52 6.98 -7.09
C TYR A 377 8.89 6.54 -7.62
N GLU A 378 9.23 5.24 -7.58
CA GLU A 378 10.46 4.72 -8.19
C GLU A 378 10.52 4.95 -9.71
N TYR A 379 9.36 5.11 -10.38
CA TYR A 379 9.27 5.39 -11.82
C TYR A 379 9.13 6.88 -12.16
N CYS A 380 9.31 7.75 -11.16
CA CYS A 380 9.27 9.22 -11.30
C CYS A 380 10.72 9.77 -11.29
N PRO A 381 11.25 10.24 -12.42
CA PRO A 381 12.68 10.56 -12.55
C PRO A 381 13.12 11.80 -11.76
N LYS A 382 12.26 12.83 -11.65
CA LYS A 382 12.65 14.12 -11.06
C LYS A 382 12.27 14.23 -9.59
N TYR A 383 11.00 14.03 -9.25
CA TYR A 383 10.48 14.25 -7.90
C TYR A 383 10.28 12.95 -7.12
N GLY A 384 10.45 11.78 -7.75
CA GLY A 384 10.26 10.47 -7.13
C GLY A 384 11.08 10.29 -5.85
N ALA A 385 12.38 10.60 -5.88
CA ALA A 385 13.25 10.44 -4.71
C ALA A 385 12.80 11.27 -3.50
N ILE A 386 12.35 12.51 -3.73
CA ILE A 386 11.86 13.41 -2.67
C ILE A 386 10.50 12.91 -2.15
N ALA A 387 9.62 12.48 -3.06
CA ALA A 387 8.32 11.91 -2.70
C ALA A 387 8.47 10.64 -1.84
N ILE A 388 9.43 9.75 -2.17
CA ILE A 388 9.74 8.56 -1.37
C ILE A 388 10.19 8.95 0.04
N ARG A 389 11.17 9.86 0.17
CA ARG A 389 11.65 10.33 1.49
C ARG A 389 10.51 10.88 2.33
N SER A 390 9.67 11.73 1.71
CA SER A 390 8.56 12.39 2.39
C SER A 390 7.46 11.41 2.80
N ALA A 391 7.11 10.44 1.94
CA ALA A 391 6.11 9.42 2.24
C ALA A 391 6.56 8.51 3.38
N LEU A 392 7.80 8.01 3.33
CA LEU A 392 8.34 7.13 4.36
C LEU A 392 8.49 7.85 5.72
N ALA A 393 8.86 9.13 5.72
CA ALA A 393 9.03 9.93 6.94
C ALA A 393 7.71 10.26 7.66
N ARG A 394 6.58 10.27 6.94
CA ARG A 394 5.25 10.57 7.50
C ARG A 394 4.45 9.32 7.89
N GLU A 395 4.93 8.14 7.51
CA GLU A 395 4.19 6.90 7.76
C GLU A 395 4.16 6.60 9.27
N PRO A 396 2.97 6.39 9.88
CA PRO A 396 2.88 6.14 11.32
C PRO A 396 3.57 4.82 11.70
N LEU A 397 4.28 4.77 12.84
CA LEU A 397 5.11 3.64 13.29
C LEU A 397 4.56 2.94 14.56
N PRO A 398 3.35 2.37 14.55
CA PRO A 398 2.75 1.78 15.76
C PRO A 398 3.48 0.53 16.26
N THR A 399 4.20 -0.20 15.39
CA THR A 399 4.82 -1.49 15.72
C THR A 399 6.23 -1.60 15.19
N ASP A 400 7.06 -2.37 15.90
CA ASP A 400 8.44 -2.69 15.50
C ASP A 400 8.47 -3.36 14.12
N TYR A 401 7.52 -4.27 13.86
CA TYR A 401 7.39 -4.93 12.56
C TYR A 401 7.23 -3.93 11.39
N LYS A 402 6.46 -2.85 11.59
CA LYS A 402 6.27 -1.84 10.55
C LYS A 402 7.53 -1.00 10.33
N ALA A 403 8.21 -0.63 11.42
CA ALA A 403 9.50 0.07 11.35
C ALA A 403 10.54 -0.78 10.60
N ASP A 404 10.65 -2.07 10.93
CA ASP A 404 11.53 -3.01 10.21
C ASP A 404 11.21 -3.13 8.72
N ARG A 405 9.92 -3.16 8.37
CA ARG A 405 9.50 -3.22 6.96
C ARG A 405 9.88 -1.96 6.19
N LEU A 406 9.77 -0.78 6.80
CA LEU A 406 10.19 0.49 6.19
C LEU A 406 11.73 0.55 6.04
N LEU A 407 12.48 0.14 7.06
CA LEU A 407 13.94 0.07 7.00
C LEU A 407 14.43 -0.94 5.96
N SER A 408 13.76 -2.08 5.85
CA SER A 408 14.05 -3.09 4.82
C SER A 408 13.90 -2.51 3.42
N TYR A 409 12.91 -1.65 3.18
CA TYR A 409 12.75 -0.95 1.90
C TYR A 409 13.89 0.07 1.65
N CYS A 410 14.34 0.74 2.70
CA CYS A 410 15.41 1.73 2.61
C CYS A 410 16.80 1.10 2.43
N HIS A 411 16.97 -0.17 2.81
CA HIS A 411 18.24 -0.87 2.77
C HIS A 411 18.89 -0.81 1.37
N GLY A 412 20.19 -0.49 1.33
CA GLY A 412 20.96 -0.37 0.09
C GLY A 412 20.75 0.93 -0.71
N LYS A 413 19.84 1.82 -0.31
CA LYS A 413 19.55 3.08 -1.02
C LYS A 413 20.19 4.27 -0.30
N THR A 414 21.32 4.75 -0.83
CA THR A 414 22.10 5.86 -0.23
C THR A 414 21.28 7.14 -0.04
N PHE A 415 20.39 7.45 -0.99
CA PHE A 415 19.54 8.64 -0.92
C PHE A 415 18.46 8.60 0.17
N LEU A 416 18.28 7.46 0.86
CA LEU A 416 17.34 7.26 1.96
C LEU A 416 18.01 7.17 3.34
N LEU A 417 19.32 7.34 3.44
CA LEU A 417 20.05 7.22 4.71
C LEU A 417 19.50 8.16 5.80
N GLN A 418 19.21 9.42 5.45
CA GLN A 418 18.62 10.38 6.37
C GLN A 418 17.22 9.93 6.84
N THR A 419 16.43 9.34 5.94
CA THR A 419 15.10 8.83 6.26
C THR A 419 15.17 7.59 7.15
N GLN A 420 16.16 6.71 6.96
CA GLN A 420 16.40 5.58 7.85
C GLN A 420 16.64 6.05 9.28
N ASN A 421 17.52 7.04 9.44
CA ASN A 421 17.85 7.63 10.74
C ASN A 421 16.62 8.29 11.39
N LEU A 422 15.78 8.97 10.60
CA LEU A 422 14.53 9.55 11.10
C LEU A 422 13.56 8.46 11.60
N ILE A 423 13.37 7.40 10.83
CA ILE A 423 12.46 6.29 11.19
C ILE A 423 12.92 5.59 12.48
N THR A 424 14.22 5.32 12.63
CA THR A 424 14.75 4.72 13.86
C THR A 424 14.59 5.64 15.05
N LEU A 425 14.78 6.96 14.87
CA LEU A 425 14.61 7.96 15.92
C LEU A 425 13.14 8.08 16.36
N GLN A 426 12.22 8.23 15.41
CA GLN A 426 10.78 8.31 15.70
C GLN A 426 10.28 7.07 16.46
N ARG A 427 10.71 5.88 16.03
CA ARG A 427 10.32 4.64 16.73
C ARG A 427 10.91 4.57 18.14
N ALA A 428 12.16 5.00 18.33
CA ALA A 428 12.77 5.07 19.64
C ALA A 428 12.01 6.01 20.59
N GLN A 429 11.62 7.19 20.09
CA GLN A 429 10.83 8.17 20.85
C GLN A 429 9.46 7.61 21.26
N ASP A 430 8.78 6.89 20.36
CA ASP A 430 7.53 6.20 20.67
C ASP A 430 7.71 5.11 21.75
N CYS A 431 8.80 4.34 21.70
CA CYS A 431 9.13 3.36 22.74
C CYS A 431 9.44 4.01 24.09
N GLN A 432 10.16 5.13 24.08
CA GLN A 432 10.48 5.92 25.27
C GLN A 432 9.22 6.49 25.91
N ALA A 433 8.28 7.03 25.12
CA ALA A 433 6.99 7.52 25.62
C ALA A 433 6.16 6.40 26.29
N ASN A 434 6.30 5.15 25.82
CA ASN A 434 5.66 3.98 26.40
C ASN A 434 6.47 3.32 27.54
N ARG A 435 7.55 3.95 28.01
CA ARG A 435 8.46 3.45 29.08
C ARG A 435 9.08 2.07 28.79
N SER A 436 9.20 1.71 27.51
CA SER A 436 9.85 0.47 27.06
C SER A 436 11.31 0.75 26.70
N TYR A 437 12.16 0.84 27.72
CA TYR A 437 13.53 1.34 27.60
C TYR A 437 14.46 0.44 26.78
N ALA A 438 14.32 -0.88 26.92
CA ALA A 438 15.10 -1.83 26.14
C ALA A 438 14.87 -1.64 24.63
N SER A 439 13.61 -1.52 24.22
CA SER A 439 13.23 -1.28 22.82
C SER A 439 13.70 0.09 22.34
N ALA A 440 13.59 1.13 23.16
CA ALA A 440 14.08 2.47 22.80
C ALA A 440 15.60 2.45 22.53
N LEU A 441 16.39 1.85 23.43
CA LEU A 441 17.85 1.69 23.26
C LEU A 441 18.19 0.89 22.00
N HIS A 442 17.48 -0.20 21.72
CA HIS A 442 17.67 -0.98 20.50
C HIS A 442 17.57 -0.12 19.24
N TRP A 443 16.51 0.68 19.15
CA TRP A 443 16.23 1.51 17.97
C TRP A 443 17.21 2.68 17.82
N MET A 444 17.61 3.33 18.92
CA MET A 444 18.60 4.41 18.89
C MET A 444 19.99 3.92 18.47
N LEU A 445 20.45 2.80 19.05
CA LEU A 445 21.76 2.21 18.72
C LEU A 445 21.80 1.70 17.28
N ARG A 446 20.69 1.12 16.79
CA ARG A 446 20.55 0.70 15.39
C ARG A 446 20.64 1.89 14.42
N GLY A 447 20.14 3.06 14.81
CA GLY A 447 20.24 4.31 14.05
C GLY A 447 21.56 5.08 14.24
N ASN A 448 22.45 4.61 15.11
CA ASN A 448 23.68 5.30 15.53
C ASN A 448 23.42 6.71 16.12
N HIS A 449 22.32 6.86 16.87
CA HIS A 449 21.92 8.09 17.55
C HIS A 449 22.53 8.15 18.95
N LEU A 450 23.85 8.36 19.04
CA LEU A 450 24.59 8.24 20.30
C LEU A 450 24.19 9.30 21.34
N ASP A 451 23.95 10.54 20.91
CA ASP A 451 23.53 11.63 21.81
C ASP A 451 22.16 11.35 22.45
N ASP A 452 21.22 10.78 21.69
CA ASP A 452 19.90 10.40 22.19
C ASP A 452 19.97 9.21 23.17
N VAL A 453 20.92 8.28 22.97
CA VAL A 453 21.17 7.19 23.93
C VAL A 453 21.64 7.75 25.27
N ASP A 454 22.53 8.73 25.26
CA ASP A 454 23.03 9.34 26.49
C ASP A 454 21.94 10.10 27.24
N ALA A 455 21.03 10.77 26.53
CA ALA A 455 19.85 11.41 27.11
C ALA A 455 18.89 10.36 27.71
N LEU A 456 18.61 9.28 26.99
CA LEU A 456 17.77 8.18 27.48
C LEU A 456 18.34 7.53 28.74
N CYS A 457 19.68 7.41 28.82
CA CYS A 457 20.35 6.92 30.02
C CYS A 457 20.08 7.82 31.25
N ASP A 458 20.04 9.14 31.08
CA ASP A 458 19.68 10.05 32.18
C ASP A 458 18.21 9.91 32.56
N ASP A 459 17.30 9.77 31.59
CA ASP A 459 15.87 9.57 31.83
C ASP A 459 15.58 8.27 32.60
N ILE A 460 16.24 7.16 32.23
CA ILE A 460 16.12 5.88 32.94
C ILE A 460 16.53 6.04 34.41
N LEU A 461 17.63 6.76 34.67
CA LEU A 461 18.11 7.00 36.02
C LEU A 461 17.16 7.89 36.82
N GLN A 462 16.59 8.90 36.18
CA GLN A 462 15.59 9.76 36.81
C GLN A 462 14.34 8.95 37.17
N GLU A 463 13.81 8.10 36.28
CA GLU A 463 12.66 7.27 36.62
C GLU A 463 12.98 6.25 37.72
N CYS A 464 14.19 5.68 37.75
CA CYS A 464 14.60 4.79 38.84
C CYS A 464 14.57 5.51 40.19
N ASN A 465 14.98 6.78 40.23
CA ASN A 465 14.92 7.61 41.44
C ASN A 465 13.48 7.95 41.83
N ASP A 466 12.63 8.32 40.86
CA ASP A 466 11.24 8.71 41.10
C ASP A 466 10.37 7.52 41.57
N THR A 467 10.62 6.33 41.01
CA THR A 467 9.87 5.10 41.33
C THR A 467 10.47 4.29 42.47
N ASN A 468 11.69 4.62 42.93
CA ASN A 468 12.51 3.80 43.84
C ASN A 468 12.64 2.34 43.38
N SER A 469 12.57 2.09 42.07
CA SER A 469 12.64 0.76 41.48
C SER A 469 13.73 0.73 40.44
N LEU A 470 14.59 -0.28 40.52
CA LEU A 470 15.65 -0.50 39.53
C LEU A 470 15.12 -1.23 38.29
N THR A 471 13.84 -1.60 38.20
CA THR A 471 13.28 -2.36 37.08
C THR A 471 13.59 -1.74 35.69
N PRO A 472 13.46 -0.41 35.48
CA PRO A 472 13.80 0.20 34.19
C PRO A 472 15.26 -0.02 33.78
N LEU A 473 16.18 0.08 34.74
CA LEU A 473 17.60 -0.20 34.55
C LEU A 473 17.86 -1.69 34.27
N HIS A 474 17.16 -2.59 34.96
CA HIS A 474 17.29 -4.03 34.74
C HIS A 474 16.88 -4.43 33.33
N GLU A 475 15.75 -3.92 32.85
CA GLU A 475 15.23 -4.19 31.51
C GLU A 475 16.20 -3.69 30.42
N ALA A 476 16.66 -2.44 30.56
CA ALA A 476 17.61 -1.82 29.65
C ALA A 476 18.93 -2.59 29.55
N VAL A 477 19.50 -3.00 30.68
CA VAL A 477 20.78 -3.71 30.71
C VAL A 477 20.65 -5.17 30.25
N GLN A 478 19.60 -5.89 30.65
CA GLN A 478 19.39 -7.28 30.21
C GLN A 478 19.29 -7.38 28.68
N PHE A 479 18.63 -6.41 28.04
CA PHE A 479 18.59 -6.33 26.59
C PHE A 479 20.00 -6.11 25.98
N MET A 480 20.81 -5.25 26.59
CA MET A 480 22.18 -4.97 26.14
C MET A 480 23.13 -6.16 26.31
N GLU A 481 23.04 -6.91 27.41
CA GLU A 481 23.82 -8.14 27.65
C GLU A 481 23.59 -9.19 26.56
N SER A 482 22.37 -9.24 26.01
CA SER A 482 22.05 -10.10 24.86
C SER A 482 22.59 -9.60 23.51
N HIS A 483 23.02 -8.34 23.41
CA HIS A 483 23.50 -7.71 22.17
C HIS A 483 24.82 -6.92 22.34
N PRO A 484 25.94 -7.57 22.73
CA PRO A 484 27.20 -6.89 23.08
C PRO A 484 27.84 -6.09 21.93
N LYS A 485 27.48 -6.37 20.67
CA LYS A 485 27.99 -5.65 19.48
C LYS A 485 27.48 -4.20 19.36
N LEU A 486 26.41 -3.87 20.07
CA LEU A 486 25.75 -2.55 20.04
C LEU A 486 26.17 -1.64 21.21
N ALA A 487 26.88 -2.18 22.20
CA ALA A 487 27.34 -1.44 23.38
C ALA A 487 28.57 -0.58 23.06
N ARG A 488 28.35 0.54 22.35
CA ARG A 488 29.39 1.52 22.00
C ARG A 488 29.47 2.74 22.93
N PRO A 489 28.36 3.27 23.49
CA PRO A 489 28.43 4.44 24.38
C PRO A 489 29.06 4.09 25.74
N GLN A 490 29.99 4.92 26.25
CA GLN A 490 30.71 4.60 27.50
C GLN A 490 29.80 4.78 28.73
N LYS A 491 28.87 5.73 28.71
CA LYS A 491 27.83 5.93 29.73
C LYS A 491 26.90 4.72 29.88
N LEU A 492 26.54 4.07 28.77
CA LEU A 492 25.74 2.86 28.79
C LEU A 492 26.53 1.68 29.39
N ALA A 493 27.82 1.54 29.03
CA ALA A 493 28.71 0.56 29.66
C ALA A 493 28.83 0.80 31.18
N TRP A 494 28.86 2.06 31.61
CA TRP A 494 28.84 2.43 33.01
C TRP A 494 27.56 1.95 33.72
N LEU A 495 26.39 2.14 33.11
CA LEU A 495 25.11 1.68 33.66
C LEU A 495 25.02 0.16 33.83
N VAL A 496 25.57 -0.60 32.89
CA VAL A 496 25.64 -2.07 33.00
C VAL A 496 26.42 -2.46 34.26
N LYS A 497 27.59 -1.85 34.48
CA LYS A 497 28.42 -2.09 35.67
C LYS A 497 27.76 -1.60 36.95
N TYR A 498 26.97 -0.53 36.89
CA TYR A 498 26.19 -0.06 38.03
C TYR A 498 25.09 -1.06 38.41
N ARG A 499 24.37 -1.65 37.45
CA ARG A 499 23.40 -2.73 37.72
C ARG A 499 24.07 -3.95 38.34
N GLU A 500 25.19 -4.41 37.78
CA GLU A 500 25.95 -5.53 38.35
C GLU A 500 26.32 -5.25 39.81
N PHE A 501 26.72 -4.02 40.13
CA PHE A 501 27.00 -3.60 41.50
C PHE A 501 25.76 -3.62 42.39
N GLN A 502 24.60 -3.15 41.92
CA GLN A 502 23.35 -3.19 42.69
C GLN A 502 22.90 -4.63 43.00
N LEU A 503 23.01 -5.55 42.03
CA LEU A 503 22.70 -6.97 42.26
C LEU A 503 23.59 -7.58 43.35
N VAL A 504 24.89 -7.24 43.34
CA VAL A 504 25.83 -7.67 44.38
C VAL A 504 25.46 -7.07 45.74
N LEU A 505 24.96 -5.83 45.79
CA LEU A 505 24.46 -5.23 47.03
C LEU A 505 23.20 -5.94 47.55
N ASP A 506 22.25 -6.29 46.69
CA ASP A 506 21.03 -7.01 47.05
C ASP A 506 21.37 -8.41 47.62
N ASP A 507 22.30 -9.12 46.98
CA ASP A 507 22.82 -10.40 47.46
C ASP A 507 23.47 -10.25 48.85
N LEU A 508 24.24 -9.18 49.04
CA LEU A 508 24.90 -8.86 50.30
C LEU A 508 23.87 -8.55 51.40
N GLU A 509 22.82 -7.79 51.10
CA GLU A 509 21.72 -7.53 52.04
C GLU A 509 20.94 -8.79 52.41
N SER A 510 20.65 -9.66 51.42
CA SER A 510 20.02 -10.97 51.64
C SER A 510 20.87 -11.87 52.54
N LEU A 511 22.17 -11.98 52.28
CA LEU A 511 23.09 -12.75 53.11
C LEU A 511 23.21 -12.17 54.53
N ARG A 512 23.18 -10.84 54.69
CA ARG A 512 23.13 -10.18 56.01
C ARG A 512 21.83 -10.46 56.75
N GLN A 513 20.69 -10.54 56.05
CA GLN A 513 19.41 -10.90 56.66
C GLN A 513 19.37 -12.38 57.08
N GLN A 514 19.94 -13.28 56.27
CA GLN A 514 20.12 -14.68 56.61
C GLN A 514 21.03 -14.83 57.84
N LEU A 515 22.13 -14.05 57.92
CA LEU A 515 23.01 -14.04 59.08
C LEU A 515 22.27 -13.64 60.36
N LYS A 516 21.44 -12.59 60.30
CA LYS A 516 20.59 -12.15 61.43
C LYS A 516 19.51 -13.17 61.82
N THR A 517 19.03 -13.96 60.86
CA THR A 517 18.01 -15.00 61.11
C THR A 517 18.65 -16.26 61.71
N ASP A 518 19.85 -16.63 61.25
CA ASP A 518 20.63 -17.77 61.74
C ASP A 518 21.26 -17.50 63.13
N GLU A 519 21.44 -16.23 63.52
CA GLU A 519 21.75 -15.86 64.91
C GLU A 519 20.73 -16.41 65.91
N LEU A 520 19.49 -16.65 65.48
CA LEU A 520 18.43 -17.25 66.31
C LEU A 520 18.47 -18.79 66.32
N GLN A 521 19.19 -19.46 65.40
CA GLN A 521 19.17 -20.92 65.21
C GLN A 521 20.45 -21.65 65.67
N ASN A 522 21.46 -20.92 66.15
CA ASN A 522 22.60 -21.43 66.93
C ASN A 522 23.47 -22.55 66.28
N ASN A 523 23.69 -22.49 64.97
CA ASN A 523 24.58 -23.42 64.25
C ASN A 523 25.92 -22.76 63.85
N LYS A 524 27.00 -23.07 64.58
CA LYS A 524 28.31 -22.39 64.46
C LYS A 524 29.01 -22.60 63.10
N GLU A 525 28.91 -23.79 62.50
CA GLU A 525 29.59 -24.09 61.23
C GLU A 525 28.92 -23.41 60.02
N LYS A 526 27.58 -23.34 60.03
CA LYS A 526 26.84 -22.59 59.01
C LYS A 526 27.11 -21.09 59.09
N ARG A 527 27.27 -20.57 60.32
CA ARG A 527 27.60 -19.16 60.58
C ARG A 527 28.97 -18.77 60.01
N THR A 528 30.02 -19.53 60.29
CA THR A 528 31.37 -19.23 59.76
C THR A 528 31.43 -19.35 58.23
N ALA A 529 30.66 -20.28 57.66
CA ALA A 529 30.50 -20.39 56.20
C ALA A 529 29.70 -19.23 55.59
N LEU A 530 28.73 -18.67 56.31
CA LEU A 530 27.95 -17.51 55.86
C LEU A 530 28.74 -16.20 56.01
N GLU A 531 29.50 -16.04 57.09
CA GLU A 531 30.41 -14.90 57.32
C GLU A 531 31.51 -14.84 56.25
N SER A 532 32.07 -15.99 55.83
CA SER A 532 33.04 -16.04 54.73
C SER A 532 32.42 -15.68 53.37
N LYS A 533 31.18 -16.11 53.11
CA LYS A 533 30.42 -15.71 51.91
C LYS A 533 30.11 -14.22 51.89
N VAL A 534 29.63 -13.64 53.00
CA VAL A 534 29.39 -12.19 53.11
C VAL A 534 30.69 -11.43 52.81
N ARG A 535 31.81 -11.85 53.40
CA ARG A 535 33.11 -11.21 53.15
C ARG A 535 33.53 -11.29 51.69
N PHE A 536 33.35 -12.44 51.04
CA PHE A 536 33.66 -12.61 49.62
C PHE A 536 32.83 -11.67 48.73
N VAL A 537 31.51 -11.59 48.99
CA VAL A 537 30.59 -10.72 48.25
C VAL A 537 30.91 -9.24 48.50
N SER A 538 31.24 -8.84 49.73
CA SER A 538 31.69 -7.48 50.03
C SER A 538 32.97 -7.11 49.24
N VAL A 539 33.94 -8.03 49.11
CA VAL A 539 35.18 -7.79 48.33
C VAL A 539 34.87 -7.60 46.86
N GLU A 540 33.94 -8.37 46.31
CA GLU A 540 33.51 -8.21 44.91
C GLU A 540 32.76 -6.89 44.70
N ALA A 541 31.92 -6.46 45.65
CA ALA A 541 31.27 -5.16 45.64
C ALA A 541 32.30 -4.01 45.60
N ALA A 542 33.36 -4.12 46.42
CA ALA A 542 34.44 -3.13 46.47
C ALA A 542 35.22 -3.04 45.14
N LYS A 543 35.46 -4.15 44.44
CA LYS A 543 36.10 -4.15 43.10
C LYS A 543 35.21 -3.48 42.05
N ARG A 544 33.90 -3.74 42.06
CA ARG A 544 32.97 -3.10 41.11
C ARG A 544 32.88 -1.59 41.34
N LEU A 545 32.93 -1.15 42.60
CA LEU A 545 33.02 0.27 42.95
C LEU A 545 34.30 0.93 42.41
N ASP A 546 35.45 0.28 42.54
CA ASP A 546 36.72 0.78 41.99
C ASP A 546 36.63 1.08 40.48
N TRP A 547 35.98 0.18 39.73
CA TRP A 547 35.72 0.39 38.31
C TRP A 547 34.79 1.57 38.06
N LEU A 548 33.69 1.70 38.82
CA LEU A 548 32.72 2.79 38.67
C LEU A 548 33.34 4.17 38.92
N PHE A 549 34.29 4.26 39.85
CA PHE A 549 35.04 5.49 40.15
C PHE A 549 36.12 5.83 39.12
N SER A 550 36.66 4.81 38.45
CA SER A 550 37.73 4.98 37.46
C SER A 550 37.20 5.41 36.09
N SER A 551 35.88 5.36 35.87
CA SER A 551 35.24 5.73 34.61
C SER A 551 34.98 7.24 34.50
N THR A 552 35.25 7.80 33.33
CA THR A 552 35.13 9.23 33.02
C THR A 552 33.69 9.70 32.79
N GLU A 553 32.78 8.81 32.40
CA GLU A 553 31.39 9.12 32.02
C GLU A 553 30.36 8.79 33.11
N ALA A 554 30.76 8.86 34.38
CA ALA A 554 29.86 8.58 35.51
C ALA A 554 28.67 9.57 35.58
N PRO A 555 27.41 9.09 35.55
CA PRO A 555 26.23 9.93 35.65
C PRO A 555 26.19 10.76 36.93
N LYS A 556 25.86 12.06 36.80
CA LYS A 556 25.86 13.01 37.94
C LYS A 556 24.89 12.60 39.05
N LEU A 557 23.72 12.09 38.67
CA LEU A 557 22.63 11.72 39.58
C LEU A 557 23.02 10.61 40.57
N LEU A 558 23.95 9.72 40.19
CA LEU A 558 24.30 8.55 40.98
C LEU A 558 25.49 8.75 41.91
N ARG A 559 26.19 9.89 41.81
CA ARG A 559 27.39 10.19 42.61
C ARG A 559 27.13 10.08 44.12
N LEU A 560 26.00 10.63 44.57
CA LEU A 560 25.61 10.57 45.98
C LEU A 560 25.35 9.13 46.43
N GLN A 561 24.58 8.37 45.67
CA GLN A 561 24.21 6.99 46.01
C GLN A 561 25.45 6.09 46.08
N VAL A 562 26.34 6.19 45.08
CA VAL A 562 27.60 5.42 45.04
C VAL A 562 28.51 5.77 46.22
N LEU A 563 28.62 7.05 46.59
CA LEU A 563 29.40 7.49 47.76
C LEU A 563 28.79 7.00 49.09
N GLN A 564 27.46 7.02 49.23
CA GLN A 564 26.79 6.49 50.42
C GLN A 564 27.01 4.98 50.59
N GLN A 565 26.95 4.20 49.51
CA GLN A 565 27.23 2.76 49.56
C GLN A 565 28.71 2.48 49.87
N THR A 566 29.61 3.30 49.32
CA THR A 566 31.04 3.23 49.62
C THR A 566 31.31 3.48 51.09
N GLU A 567 30.67 4.49 51.69
CA GLU A 567 30.78 4.77 53.12
C GLU A 567 30.28 3.58 53.98
N ARG A 568 29.21 2.90 53.57
CA ARG A 568 28.70 1.70 54.26
C ARG A 568 29.72 0.55 54.23
N LEU A 569 30.36 0.31 53.08
CA LEU A 569 31.38 -0.73 52.95
C LEU A 569 32.69 -0.38 53.68
N LEU A 570 33.09 0.91 53.71
CA LEU A 570 34.27 1.38 54.44
C LEU A 570 34.13 1.29 55.97
N LYS A 571 32.91 1.12 56.48
CA LYS A 571 32.67 0.90 57.91
C LYS A 571 32.96 -0.54 58.35
N GLU A 572 32.97 -1.49 57.42
CA GLU A 572 33.25 -2.90 57.72
C GLU A 572 34.69 -3.07 58.22
N SER A 573 34.87 -3.95 59.21
CA SER A 573 36.17 -4.30 59.79
C SER A 573 36.25 -5.83 59.91
N PRO A 574 37.29 -6.50 59.36
CA PRO A 574 38.45 -5.98 58.64
C PRO A 574 38.09 -5.34 57.29
N THR A 575 38.90 -4.36 56.84
CA THR A 575 38.65 -3.69 55.56
C THR A 575 38.50 -4.65 54.38
N VAL A 576 37.60 -4.28 53.48
CA VAL A 576 37.20 -5.03 52.29
C VAL A 576 37.86 -4.47 51.02
N PHE A 577 38.40 -3.25 51.10
CA PHE A 577 39.08 -2.58 50.01
C PHE A 577 40.59 -2.90 50.03
N GLY A 578 41.18 -3.18 48.87
CA GLY A 578 42.63 -3.19 48.71
C GLY A 578 43.19 -1.76 48.67
N SER A 579 44.50 -1.62 48.86
CA SER A 579 45.18 -0.32 48.83
C SER A 579 44.95 0.43 47.52
N ARG A 580 44.98 -0.29 46.38
CA ARG A 580 44.69 0.26 45.04
C ARG A 580 43.29 0.88 44.94
N HIS A 581 42.25 0.20 45.43
CA HIS A 581 40.87 0.69 45.33
C HIS A 581 40.67 1.98 46.14
N LEU A 582 41.35 2.09 47.29
CA LEU A 582 41.32 3.29 48.13
C LEU A 582 42.01 4.48 47.46
N TYR A 583 43.10 4.26 46.72
CA TYR A 583 43.74 5.32 45.92
C TYR A 583 42.85 5.80 44.78
N SER A 584 42.16 4.90 44.07
CA SER A 584 41.18 5.28 43.03
C SER A 584 40.04 6.11 43.61
N LEU A 585 39.53 5.73 44.79
CA LEU A 585 38.50 6.49 45.50
C LEU A 585 39.00 7.89 45.89
N MET A 586 40.24 8.01 46.38
CA MET A 586 40.85 9.33 46.65
C MET A 586 40.96 10.19 45.39
N ALA A 587 41.39 9.59 44.27
CA ALA A 587 41.49 10.29 43.00
C ALA A 587 40.12 10.79 42.50
N TYR A 588 39.08 9.95 42.64
CA TYR A 588 37.70 10.32 42.32
C TYR A 588 37.18 11.48 43.17
N LEU A 589 37.40 11.46 44.49
CA LEU A 589 37.02 12.57 45.38
C LEU A 589 37.74 13.88 45.00
N GLN A 590 39.01 13.81 44.59
CA GLN A 590 39.76 14.97 44.10
C GLN A 590 39.23 15.47 42.74
N GLN A 591 38.77 14.57 41.88
CA GLN A 591 38.14 14.93 40.61
C GLN A 591 36.81 15.65 40.84
N LEU A 592 36.00 15.21 41.81
CA LEU A 592 34.77 15.91 42.24
C LEU A 592 35.05 17.31 42.79
N ASP A 593 36.17 17.53 43.49
CA ASP A 593 36.55 18.88 43.94
C ASP A 593 36.95 19.82 42.80
N ARG A 594 37.33 19.27 41.66
CA ARG A 594 37.77 20.00 40.47
C ARG A 594 36.66 20.13 39.43
N SER A 595 35.50 19.51 39.64
CA SER A 595 34.41 19.52 38.68
C SER A 595 33.70 20.89 38.65
N PHE A 596 33.19 21.26 37.47
CA PHE A 596 32.49 22.54 37.27
C PHE A 596 31.17 22.64 38.06
N ASP A 597 30.56 21.50 38.39
CA ASP A 597 29.31 21.36 39.14
C ASP A 597 29.52 21.18 40.66
N ARG A 598 30.73 21.49 41.16
CA ARG A 598 31.08 21.40 42.58
C ARG A 598 30.07 22.12 43.49
N GLN A 599 29.66 23.32 43.11
CA GLN A 599 28.75 24.13 43.94
C GLN A 599 27.38 23.45 44.06
N GLU A 600 26.81 23.04 42.93
CA GLU A 600 25.53 22.33 42.86
C GLU A 600 25.53 21.01 43.66
N PHE A 601 26.62 20.23 43.60
CA PHE A 601 26.71 18.98 44.34
C PHE A 601 26.86 19.17 45.87
N TYR A 602 27.57 20.21 46.30
CA TYR A 602 27.82 20.47 47.74
C TYR A 602 26.83 21.46 48.38
N GLU A 603 25.93 22.07 47.61
CA GLU A 603 24.87 22.96 48.11
C GLU A 603 23.94 22.26 49.12
N LEU A 604 23.71 20.96 48.94
CA LEU A 604 23.14 20.09 49.97
C LEU A 604 24.23 19.79 51.01
N GLY A 605 24.27 20.53 52.12
CA GLY A 605 25.31 20.42 53.16
C GLY A 605 25.56 19.00 53.71
N SER A 606 24.62 18.07 53.52
CA SER A 606 24.78 16.62 53.76
C SER A 606 25.89 15.97 52.93
N ASN A 607 26.11 16.42 51.70
CA ASN A 607 27.08 15.81 50.76
C ASN A 607 28.52 16.19 51.11
N LYS A 608 28.72 17.40 51.63
CA LYS A 608 30.03 17.85 52.15
C LYS A 608 30.44 17.03 53.38
N TYR A 609 29.50 16.80 54.31
CA TYR A 609 29.75 15.96 55.48
C TYR A 609 29.97 14.49 55.11
N LEU A 610 29.25 13.97 54.12
CA LEU A 610 29.47 12.61 53.60
C LEU A 610 30.90 12.44 53.07
N LYS A 611 31.41 13.41 52.30
CA LYS A 611 32.78 13.40 51.80
C LYS A 611 33.82 13.38 52.93
N GLU A 612 33.73 14.32 53.87
CA GLU A 612 34.67 14.40 55.00
C GLU A 612 34.70 13.09 55.81
N ARG A 613 33.53 12.46 55.97
CA ARG A 613 33.41 11.16 56.62
C ARG A 613 34.09 10.04 55.82
N ILE A 614 33.92 10.00 54.50
CA ILE A 614 34.60 9.03 53.64
C ILE A 614 36.13 9.24 53.70
N GLU A 615 36.62 10.49 53.63
CA GLU A 615 38.05 10.80 53.73
C GLU A 615 38.66 10.32 55.05
N SER A 616 37.95 10.50 56.18
CA SER A 616 38.41 9.99 57.48
C SER A 616 38.43 8.45 57.55
N LEU A 617 37.50 7.79 56.86
CA LEU A 617 37.45 6.33 56.79
C LEU A 617 38.53 5.76 55.87
N ILE A 618 38.92 6.47 54.81
CA ILE A 618 40.00 6.04 53.90
C ILE A 618 41.30 5.87 54.65
N SER A 619 41.71 6.81 55.52
CA SER A 619 42.98 6.70 56.24
C SER A 619 43.04 5.47 57.16
N ARG A 620 41.93 5.13 57.82
CA ARG A 620 41.81 3.92 58.66
C ARG A 620 41.90 2.66 57.81
N ASN A 621 41.09 2.58 56.75
CA ASN A 621 41.03 1.42 55.87
C ASN A 621 42.33 1.20 55.09
N LEU A 622 43.05 2.27 54.72
CA LEU A 622 44.33 2.16 54.03
C LEU A 622 45.40 1.55 54.94
N ALA A 623 45.44 1.95 56.22
CA ALA A 623 46.33 1.34 57.20
C ALA A 623 46.01 -0.16 57.39
N GLU A 624 44.74 -0.53 57.49
CA GLU A 624 44.32 -1.93 57.58
C GLU A 624 44.63 -2.73 56.31
N ALA A 625 44.40 -2.17 55.12
CA ALA A 625 44.66 -2.82 53.83
C ALA A 625 46.16 -3.06 53.64
N MET A 626 47.01 -2.07 53.95
CA MET A 626 48.46 -2.21 53.86
C MET A 626 49.00 -3.25 54.84
N LEU A 627 48.42 -3.35 56.04
CA LEU A 627 48.77 -4.40 57.00
C LEU A 627 48.35 -5.78 56.49
N GLN A 628 47.14 -5.93 55.94
CA GLN A 628 46.66 -7.18 55.36
C GLN A 628 47.50 -7.62 54.15
N GLU A 629 47.80 -6.70 53.23
CA GLU A 629 48.66 -6.94 52.06
C GLU A 629 50.08 -7.30 52.48
N ALA A 630 50.65 -6.64 53.50
CA ALA A 630 51.96 -6.97 54.04
C ALA A 630 51.99 -8.36 54.70
N THR A 631 50.94 -8.73 55.44
CA THR A 631 50.82 -10.08 56.04
C THR A 631 50.61 -11.18 55.01
N ALA A 632 49.94 -10.88 53.89
CA ALA A 632 49.82 -11.79 52.75
C ALA A 632 51.11 -11.89 51.93
N SER A 633 51.94 -10.85 51.94
CA SER A 633 53.16 -10.73 51.12
C SER A 633 54.46 -11.11 51.84
N GLY A 634 54.46 -11.47 53.14
CA GLY A 634 55.71 -11.65 53.90
C GLY A 634 55.74 -12.74 54.97
N CYS A 635 56.47 -13.82 54.68
CA CYS A 635 57.44 -14.58 55.52
C CYS A 635 57.42 -16.10 55.30
N GLY A 636 57.76 -16.55 54.08
CA GLY A 636 58.21 -17.92 53.82
C GLY A 636 59.73 -18.01 53.89
N VAL A 637 60.28 -18.37 55.06
CA VAL A 637 61.61 -19.01 55.10
C VAL A 637 61.35 -20.49 54.86
N ASP A 638 61.61 -20.96 53.64
CA ASP A 638 61.60 -22.39 53.33
C ASP A 638 62.71 -23.12 54.10
N PRO A 639 62.43 -24.34 54.61
CA PRO A 639 63.40 -25.41 54.57
C PRO A 639 62.86 -26.62 53.78
N PRO A 640 63.76 -27.48 53.26
CA PRO A 640 63.45 -28.30 52.10
C PRO A 640 62.74 -29.62 52.43
N SER A 641 61.74 -29.92 51.61
CA SER A 641 61.23 -31.25 51.21
C SER A 641 60.66 -32.20 52.28
N ARG A 642 59.42 -32.68 52.03
CA ARG A 642 59.12 -34.11 51.75
C ARG A 642 57.66 -34.29 51.33
N HIS A 643 57.49 -35.13 50.31
CA HIS A 643 56.24 -35.61 49.72
C HIS A 643 55.16 -36.05 50.74
N ALA A 644 53.88 -35.79 50.45
CA ALA A 644 52.94 -36.84 50.05
C ALA A 644 51.47 -36.35 49.89
N THR A 645 50.83 -36.92 48.86
CA THR A 645 49.42 -37.31 48.71
C THR A 645 48.30 -36.29 48.52
N ALA A 646 47.67 -36.44 47.36
CA ALA A 646 46.37 -35.94 46.94
C ALA A 646 45.18 -36.59 47.68
N ALA A 647 44.13 -35.81 47.93
CA ALA A 647 42.71 -36.21 47.95
C ALA A 647 41.84 -34.92 48.01
N LEU A 648 41.21 -34.49 46.90
CA LEU A 648 39.80 -34.71 46.58
C LEU A 648 38.81 -34.27 47.67
N VAL A 649 38.27 -33.05 47.58
CA VAL A 649 36.87 -32.72 47.92
C VAL A 649 36.33 -31.63 46.97
N ALA A 650 35.52 -32.09 46.01
CA ALA A 650 34.37 -31.46 45.35
C ALA A 650 34.37 -29.95 45.05
N GLN A 651 34.65 -29.62 43.79
CA GLN A 651 34.03 -28.49 43.11
C GLN A 651 32.57 -28.85 42.77
N GLN A 652 31.62 -28.01 43.19
CA GLN A 652 30.32 -27.89 42.53
C GLN A 652 30.20 -26.46 41.96
N PRO A 653 29.70 -26.30 40.72
CA PRO A 653 29.76 -25.05 39.99
C PRO A 653 28.58 -24.15 40.35
N TYR A 654 28.85 -22.89 40.69
CA TYR A 654 27.86 -21.83 40.56
C TYR A 654 28.17 -21.05 39.29
N LEU A 655 27.17 -21.02 38.40
CA LEU A 655 27.13 -20.29 37.15
C LEU A 655 27.28 -18.79 37.41
N ILE A 656 28.48 -18.26 37.21
CA ILE A 656 28.69 -16.86 36.87
C ILE A 656 29.59 -16.87 35.65
N ALA A 657 29.05 -16.36 34.54
CA ALA A 657 29.75 -16.30 33.26
C ALA A 657 30.94 -15.34 33.38
N ASP A 658 32.14 -15.92 33.46
CA ASP A 658 33.37 -15.22 33.09
C ASP A 658 33.37 -15.00 31.58
N ALA A 659 32.89 -13.83 31.16
CA ALA A 659 33.23 -13.25 29.87
C ALA A 659 33.95 -11.92 30.15
N ALA A 660 35.29 -12.00 30.19
CA ALA A 660 36.15 -10.85 30.29
C ALA A 660 35.91 -9.91 29.11
N PHE A 661 35.35 -8.74 29.39
CA PHE A 661 35.29 -7.61 28.48
C PHE A 661 36.66 -6.94 28.53
N THR A 662 37.54 -7.25 27.59
CA THR A 662 38.75 -6.45 27.34
C THR A 662 38.35 -5.22 26.54
N PRO A 663 38.64 -4.00 27.02
CA PRO A 663 38.60 -2.82 26.16
C PRO A 663 39.75 -2.95 25.16
N MET A 664 39.44 -2.94 23.86
CA MET A 664 40.44 -2.70 22.83
C MET A 664 40.88 -1.24 22.93
N GLU A 665 42.17 -1.02 23.18
CA GLU A 665 42.84 0.23 22.85
C GLU A 665 43.10 0.24 21.32
N ASP A 666 42.72 1.36 20.70
CA ASP A 666 42.89 1.81 19.30
C ASP A 666 42.35 0.96 18.11
#